data_AF-K3X267-F1
#
_entry.id   AF-K3X267-F1
#
_cell.length_a   1.000
_cell.length_b   1.000
_cell.length_c   1.000
_cell.angle_alpha   90.00
_cell.angle_beta   90.00
_cell.angle_gamma   90.00
#
_symmetry.space_group_name_H-M   'P 1'
#
loop_
_entity.id
_entity.type
_entity.pdbx_description
1 polymer ?
#
loop_
_entity_poly.entity_id
_entity_poly.type
_entity_poly.pdbx_seq_one_letter_code
_entity_poly.pdbx_strand_id
1 'polypeptide(L)'
;MDALEAACFALHAPPSGPEAERKRAEAEAVLDHFKRSPRALRDAMAMIEATTHPVVQFHCVATIREVTLKQWTSLTLTEKAQPLDFMMRFLWQKYVELPHFVSSAMLQAVVLLMKRGWLERAATERDAIIQQMGNMLGAGDGSASATNVTTRLIAAKWLLAFVTEFSSASRASAMFQPVEFHTKSRKTLEKQGLKQLLSFAIQLLEDLIRTTTACSTPDANSGNLLNVPKEQLELLETAFMLCVEILNWNFGDAMMGNLTWSLSASSEKDDENKAVIIPQSAWRDVLVRPELIHSAFNTYAFFRNLATRNETLLHLARQFLIQLASLQGPIFERKDEKMQFLSEIFRGTSALIHNPFLELIGKTDYAAYEIATREMIDMCQLLFRLVNNMGLQGLVQSSTQIFSPFVEELSSLSCKLLQSALERIQQHLRLRNNEPVDDLWQLEGVDILFDAWVALVNDQFLDSATTGSAAGAPGTDAAGVSALLSKYSAPVMELYLQVQLELCAVDALAEQDENEDVEDDSASGTREQIELAAALARMNAASSSALLMNLMQSFVSGIQHSLAALSGRDEMTSELSQLIEKLHFMVLFSGLFLSDEYVSERPCIPPRIHAVVQSAGSEPSQVVNLLLLVMSRLLEFEANRIVQNPTSSCISPFFSEQLFSTITRLCATYLAPDALVHDDAIAPALLQVFGFQNGGRAGELINFIVQQCTIYLIHWPTQPVVMQNLMDFLLVLSKTNAISCVLHSPFWQSLVQSNASAGTFLVTGGGGDQLQAAVARIPSALRGQLTEALCRAGMTSEDDAMRKSHFDAVARPVEARLQTLIAMPNFESKQTANDIRVQEELKLILEMYSGIARSSESKSHGLISAFCLPALPVIVRVFHIFHGDSQLVDLTLTFFCFLVEAQICYLTPRDALQVYTSCNELIRTYCRHHAGRVSVLGDAEEEKYSDLFALLQLLSHLVSKDFIDFSDHTAEQSDVDKATGVVAEVVFAGLSQVIPMMTEQLLQYPSLSKQYFTLVSYMVEVYAEKLALLETELFSMLLKSLLFGIRHVQVEVVRYSFQAIGELAGFHWKAREKNELGLQKHLIANPDIFVHFIRVIFHMAMFEDFNPLILDACASALYPLILIEQARYFSLVEEMSNEQIEPASQQRLLAAFGALTQFLTPADIAMGTVSTRKFRMQFKTNLFVFVADVRGFIQVK
;
A
#
# COMPACT_ATOMS: atom_id res chain seq x y z
N MET A 1 -21.43 48.23 -13.45
CA MET A 1 -19.95 48.26 -13.35
C MET A 1 -19.53 48.53 -11.92
N ASP A 2 -19.87 49.66 -11.32
CA ASP A 2 -19.49 49.98 -9.93
C ASP A 2 -19.93 48.92 -8.90
N ALA A 3 -21.15 48.39 -9.05
CA ALA A 3 -21.65 47.30 -8.21
C ALA A 3 -20.84 45.99 -8.38
N LEU A 4 -20.35 45.72 -9.59
CA LEU A 4 -19.52 44.54 -9.90
C LEU A 4 -18.12 44.71 -9.27
N GLU A 5 -17.52 45.89 -9.39
CA GLU A 5 -16.22 46.16 -8.76
C GLU A 5 -16.31 46.06 -7.24
N ALA A 6 -17.35 46.64 -6.63
CA ALA A 6 -17.59 46.52 -5.18
C ALA A 6 -17.77 45.06 -4.73
N ALA A 7 -18.50 44.25 -5.49
CA ALA A 7 -18.68 42.82 -5.22
C ALA A 7 -17.34 42.05 -5.32
N CYS A 8 -16.55 42.31 -6.36
CA CYS A 8 -15.22 41.72 -6.53
C CYS A 8 -14.30 42.02 -5.34
N PHE A 9 -14.32 43.25 -4.80
CA PHE A 9 -13.53 43.59 -3.62
C PHE A 9 -14.05 42.91 -2.34
N ALA A 10 -15.36 42.80 -2.17
CA ALA A 10 -15.96 42.17 -0.99
C ALA A 10 -15.64 40.67 -0.88
N LEU A 11 -15.54 39.95 -2.01
CA LEU A 11 -15.18 38.52 -2.05
C LEU A 11 -13.77 38.20 -1.55
N HIS A 12 -12.86 39.17 -1.68
CA HIS A 12 -11.45 39.04 -1.29
C HIS A 12 -11.11 39.76 0.01
N ALA A 13 -12.11 40.23 0.75
CA ALA A 13 -11.93 40.73 2.11
C ALA A 13 -11.69 39.56 3.09
N PRO A 14 -10.86 39.73 4.14
CA PRO A 14 -10.56 38.67 5.10
C PRO A 14 -11.83 38.14 5.80
N PRO A 15 -12.04 36.82 5.87
CA PRO A 15 -13.26 36.22 6.42
C PRO A 15 -13.23 36.30 7.95
N SER A 16 -13.75 37.39 8.52
CA SER A 16 -13.83 37.57 9.97
C SER A 16 -15.25 37.88 10.42
N GLY A 17 -15.96 36.82 10.80
CA GLY A 17 -17.28 36.87 11.44
C GLY A 17 -18.50 36.84 10.49
N PRO A 18 -19.71 36.71 11.05
CA PRO A 18 -20.95 36.49 10.30
C PRO A 18 -21.34 37.66 9.36
N GLU A 19 -20.86 38.88 9.63
CA GLU A 19 -21.09 40.03 8.73
C GLU A 19 -20.26 39.93 7.44
N ALA A 20 -19.05 39.37 7.52
CA ALA A 20 -18.20 39.13 6.36
C ALA A 20 -18.80 38.02 5.46
N GLU A 21 -19.32 36.95 6.07
CA GLU A 21 -20.05 35.88 5.34
C GLU A 21 -21.28 36.43 4.61
N ARG A 22 -22.06 37.29 5.26
CA ARG A 22 -23.21 37.95 4.63
C ARG A 22 -22.81 38.82 3.44
N LYS A 23 -21.80 39.68 3.59
CA LYS A 23 -21.30 40.54 2.50
C LYS A 23 -20.75 39.72 1.33
N ARG A 24 -20.11 38.58 1.63
CA ARG A 24 -19.64 37.63 0.62
C ARG A 24 -20.80 37.01 -0.15
N ALA A 25 -21.84 36.53 0.54
CA ALA A 25 -23.05 35.99 -0.10
C ALA A 25 -23.77 37.04 -0.96
N GLU A 26 -23.85 38.29 -0.50
CA GLU A 26 -24.39 39.41 -1.28
C GLU A 26 -23.55 39.69 -2.55
N ALA A 27 -22.22 39.63 -2.44
CA ALA A 27 -21.31 39.80 -3.58
C ALA A 27 -21.39 38.64 -4.60
N GLU A 28 -21.53 37.40 -4.13
CA GLU A 28 -21.77 36.22 -4.98
C GLU A 28 -23.08 36.38 -5.77
N ALA A 29 -24.14 36.85 -5.12
CA ALA A 29 -25.42 37.12 -5.78
C ALA A 29 -25.30 38.21 -6.88
N VAL A 30 -24.47 39.24 -6.66
CA VAL A 30 -24.19 40.28 -7.68
C VAL A 30 -23.44 39.69 -8.87
N LEU A 31 -22.43 38.85 -8.65
CA LEU A 31 -21.71 38.16 -9.74
C LEU A 31 -22.64 37.24 -10.53
N ASP A 32 -23.48 36.46 -9.86
CA ASP A 32 -24.45 35.58 -10.50
C ASP A 32 -25.47 36.36 -11.34
N HIS A 33 -25.94 37.50 -10.82
CA HIS A 33 -26.83 38.39 -11.57
C HIS A 33 -26.13 38.95 -12.82
N PHE A 34 -24.87 39.38 -12.68
CA PHE A 34 -24.08 39.87 -13.81
C PHE A 34 -23.90 38.80 -14.89
N LYS A 35 -23.54 37.57 -14.52
CA LYS A 35 -23.38 36.43 -15.45
C LYS A 35 -24.66 36.08 -16.21
N ARG A 36 -25.85 36.35 -15.66
CA ARG A 36 -27.15 36.11 -16.31
C ARG A 36 -27.56 37.21 -17.29
N SER A 37 -26.87 38.35 -17.31
CA SER A 37 -27.19 39.46 -18.21
C SER A 37 -26.95 39.08 -19.69
N PRO A 38 -27.85 39.45 -20.63
CA PRO A 38 -27.64 39.20 -22.06
C PRO A 38 -26.44 39.98 -22.65
N ARG A 39 -25.94 40.99 -21.93
CA ARG A 39 -24.74 41.77 -22.32
C ARG A 39 -23.49 41.37 -21.55
N ALA A 40 -23.56 40.37 -20.66
CA ALA A 40 -22.47 39.98 -19.76
C ALA A 40 -21.14 39.75 -20.48
N LEU A 41 -21.17 39.10 -21.65
CA LEU A 41 -19.96 38.83 -22.44
C LEU A 41 -19.33 40.12 -22.98
N ARG A 42 -20.15 41.01 -23.56
CA ARG A 42 -19.69 42.30 -24.10
C ARG A 42 -19.19 43.23 -22.99
N ASP A 43 -19.96 43.33 -21.91
CA ASP A 43 -19.62 44.17 -20.75
C ASP A 43 -18.38 43.61 -20.03
N ALA A 44 -18.29 42.28 -19.95
CA ALA A 44 -17.11 41.43 -19.74
C ALA A 44 -15.82 41.99 -20.33
N MET A 45 -15.79 41.94 -21.66
CA MET A 45 -14.64 42.34 -22.48
C MET A 45 -14.34 43.83 -22.35
N ALA A 46 -15.38 44.69 -22.34
CA ALA A 46 -15.21 46.13 -22.17
C ALA A 46 -14.62 46.49 -20.79
N MET A 47 -14.99 45.78 -19.72
CA MET A 47 -14.45 46.01 -18.38
C MET A 47 -12.98 45.65 -18.28
N ILE A 48 -12.55 44.55 -18.90
CA ILE A 48 -11.15 44.12 -18.88
C ILE A 48 -10.24 45.22 -19.45
N GLU A 49 -10.68 45.93 -20.50
CA GLU A 49 -9.94 47.06 -21.09
C GLU A 49 -10.04 48.34 -20.25
N ALA A 50 -11.15 48.55 -19.53
CA ALA A 50 -11.42 49.78 -18.79
C ALA A 50 -10.84 49.80 -17.37
N THR A 51 -10.77 48.65 -16.69
CA THR A 51 -10.34 48.54 -15.28
C THR A 51 -8.86 48.20 -15.17
N THR A 52 -8.19 48.79 -14.19
CA THR A 52 -6.81 48.46 -13.82
C THR A 52 -6.74 47.50 -12.62
N HIS A 53 -7.88 47.14 -12.03
CA HIS A 53 -7.96 46.28 -10.86
C HIS A 53 -7.90 44.79 -11.24
N PRO A 54 -6.81 44.05 -10.89
CA PRO A 54 -6.61 42.68 -11.38
C PRO A 54 -7.67 41.67 -10.90
N VAL A 55 -8.24 41.90 -9.72
CA VAL A 55 -9.32 41.06 -9.17
C VAL A 55 -10.60 41.18 -10.01
N VAL A 56 -10.90 42.38 -10.50
CA VAL A 56 -12.05 42.61 -11.39
C VAL A 56 -11.78 41.96 -12.75
N GLN A 57 -10.56 42.09 -13.27
CA GLN A 57 -10.14 41.42 -14.52
C GLN A 57 -10.28 39.89 -14.40
N PHE A 58 -9.86 39.29 -13.29
CA PHE A 58 -10.01 37.85 -13.04
C PHE A 58 -11.47 37.39 -13.07
N HIS A 59 -12.36 38.10 -12.36
CA HIS A 59 -13.80 37.77 -12.36
C HIS A 59 -14.47 38.03 -13.72
N CYS A 60 -13.99 39.02 -14.49
CA CYS A 60 -14.43 39.24 -15.86
C CYS A 60 -13.99 38.10 -16.79
N VAL A 61 -12.76 37.60 -16.66
CA VAL A 61 -12.26 36.41 -17.38
C VAL A 61 -13.10 35.18 -17.03
N ALA A 62 -13.37 34.94 -15.74
CA ALA A 62 -14.24 33.86 -15.29
C ALA A 62 -15.66 33.99 -15.88
N THR A 63 -16.19 35.21 -15.93
CA THR A 63 -17.50 35.50 -16.55
C THR A 63 -17.48 35.20 -18.05
N ILE A 64 -16.46 35.65 -18.79
CA ILE A 64 -16.32 35.35 -20.23
C ILE A 64 -16.30 33.83 -20.43
N ARG A 65 -15.47 33.11 -19.67
CA ARG A 65 -15.38 31.64 -19.72
C ARG A 65 -16.76 30.99 -19.51
N GLU A 66 -17.40 31.27 -18.37
CA GLU A 66 -18.64 30.60 -17.96
C GLU A 66 -19.82 30.94 -18.87
N VAL A 67 -19.99 32.23 -19.22
CA VAL A 67 -21.08 32.67 -20.10
C VAL A 67 -20.91 32.10 -21.51
N THR A 68 -19.67 32.08 -22.05
CA THR A 68 -19.41 31.50 -23.37
C THR A 68 -19.67 30.00 -23.39
N LEU A 69 -19.27 29.26 -22.34
CA LEU A 69 -19.54 27.83 -22.23
C LEU A 69 -21.02 27.53 -22.11
N LYS A 70 -21.73 28.29 -21.27
CA LYS A 70 -23.17 28.15 -21.07
C LYS A 70 -23.97 28.42 -22.34
N GLN A 71 -23.54 29.39 -23.14
CA GLN A 71 -24.21 29.77 -24.39
C GLN A 71 -23.66 29.03 -25.62
N TRP A 72 -22.67 28.15 -25.46
CA TRP A 72 -21.84 27.62 -26.55
C TRP A 72 -22.63 27.09 -27.76
N THR A 73 -23.72 26.36 -27.53
CA THR A 73 -24.57 25.79 -28.59
C THR A 73 -25.38 26.82 -29.37
N SER A 74 -25.69 27.96 -28.74
CA SER A 74 -26.46 29.06 -29.34
C SER A 74 -25.60 30.04 -30.14
N LEU A 75 -24.28 30.03 -29.94
CA LEU A 75 -23.34 30.94 -30.60
C LEU A 75 -22.96 30.44 -32.00
N THR A 76 -22.94 31.36 -32.97
CA THR A 76 -22.36 31.14 -34.30
C THR A 76 -20.84 30.94 -34.22
N LEU A 77 -20.23 30.38 -35.28
CA LEU A 77 -18.76 30.22 -35.33
C LEU A 77 -18.01 31.55 -35.12
N THR A 78 -18.54 32.65 -35.66
CA THR A 78 -18.00 34.01 -35.47
C THR A 78 -18.12 34.50 -34.03
N GLU A 79 -19.24 34.22 -33.36
CA GLU A 79 -19.45 34.61 -31.96
C GLU A 79 -18.64 33.74 -30.99
N LYS A 80 -18.38 32.47 -31.34
CA LYS A 80 -17.46 31.59 -30.58
C LYS A 80 -16.00 32.06 -30.68
N ALA A 81 -15.60 32.60 -31.83
CA ALA A 81 -14.25 33.10 -32.05
C ALA A 81 -14.00 34.44 -31.33
N GLN A 82 -15.01 35.30 -31.20
CA GLN A 82 -14.85 36.66 -30.66
C GLN A 82 -14.20 36.72 -29.25
N PRO A 83 -14.63 35.93 -28.24
CA PRO A 83 -14.00 35.92 -26.92
C PRO A 83 -12.56 35.39 -26.94
N LEU A 84 -12.29 34.37 -27.76
CA LEU A 84 -10.96 33.79 -27.94
C LEU A 84 -10.00 34.82 -28.53
N ASP A 85 -10.41 35.46 -29.63
CA ASP A 85 -9.62 36.49 -30.31
C ASP A 85 -9.41 37.72 -29.42
N PHE A 86 -10.41 38.09 -28.61
CA PHE A 86 -10.28 39.16 -27.63
C PHE A 86 -9.25 38.84 -26.55
N MET A 87 -9.43 37.72 -25.84
CA MET A 87 -8.53 37.35 -24.74
C MET A 87 -7.10 37.17 -25.22
N MET A 88 -6.90 36.52 -26.36
CA MET A 88 -5.56 36.34 -26.91
C MET A 88 -4.95 37.67 -27.37
N ARG A 89 -5.70 38.54 -28.07
CA ARG A 89 -5.22 39.90 -28.44
C ARG A 89 -4.84 40.72 -27.21
N PHE A 90 -5.65 40.65 -26.16
CA PHE A 90 -5.39 41.34 -24.91
C PHE A 90 -4.13 40.81 -24.21
N LEU A 91 -3.95 39.48 -24.16
CA LEU A 91 -2.69 38.88 -23.70
C LEU A 91 -1.50 39.40 -24.51
N TRP A 92 -1.54 39.37 -25.84
CA TRP A 92 -0.42 39.89 -26.66
C TRP A 92 -0.09 41.36 -26.41
N GLN A 93 -1.09 42.20 -26.14
CA GLN A 93 -0.89 43.63 -25.90
C GLN A 93 -0.45 43.95 -24.47
N LYS A 94 -0.93 43.18 -23.49
CA LYS A 94 -0.90 43.54 -22.06
C LYS A 94 -0.27 42.50 -21.13
N TYR A 95 0.27 41.39 -21.65
CA TYR A 95 0.82 40.29 -20.83
C TYR A 95 1.80 40.78 -19.74
N VAL A 96 2.72 41.68 -20.08
CA VAL A 96 3.73 42.20 -19.15
C VAL A 96 3.11 43.03 -18.01
N GLU A 97 1.95 43.65 -18.24
CA GLU A 97 1.22 44.47 -17.27
C GLU A 97 0.28 43.63 -16.38
N LEU A 98 0.00 42.36 -16.75
CA LEU A 98 -0.98 41.51 -16.08
C LEU A 98 -0.35 40.66 -14.97
N PRO A 99 -0.96 40.58 -13.77
CA PRO A 99 -0.55 39.62 -12.76
C PRO A 99 -0.73 38.17 -13.23
N HIS A 100 0.14 37.28 -12.75
CA HIS A 100 0.16 35.86 -13.16
C HIS A 100 -1.20 35.16 -13.00
N PHE A 101 -1.94 35.41 -11.91
CA PHE A 101 -3.23 34.77 -11.70
C PHE A 101 -4.31 35.21 -12.72
N VAL A 102 -4.19 36.41 -13.31
CA VAL A 102 -5.10 36.89 -14.36
C VAL A 102 -4.70 36.31 -15.71
N SER A 103 -3.41 36.39 -16.06
CA SER A 103 -2.92 35.88 -17.35
C SER A 103 -3.04 34.36 -17.45
N SER A 104 -2.77 33.63 -16.36
CA SER A 104 -2.98 32.18 -16.25
C SER A 104 -4.47 31.81 -16.38
N ALA A 105 -5.37 32.50 -15.67
CA ALA A 105 -6.81 32.26 -15.79
C ALA A 105 -7.34 32.56 -17.21
N MET A 106 -6.78 33.58 -17.88
CA MET A 106 -7.15 33.95 -19.25
C MET A 106 -6.66 32.91 -20.26
N LEU A 107 -5.42 32.43 -20.15
CA LEU A 107 -4.89 31.34 -20.97
C LEU A 107 -5.68 30.05 -20.76
N GLN A 108 -6.01 29.71 -19.52
CA GLN A 108 -6.85 28.57 -19.20
C GLN A 108 -8.24 28.70 -19.83
N ALA A 109 -8.87 29.88 -19.73
CA ALA A 109 -10.16 30.14 -20.37
C ALA A 109 -10.09 29.98 -21.90
N VAL A 110 -9.04 30.50 -22.55
CA VAL A 110 -8.79 30.32 -23.98
C VAL A 110 -8.72 28.84 -24.35
N VAL A 111 -7.84 28.07 -23.70
CA VAL A 111 -7.64 26.66 -24.00
C VAL A 111 -8.90 25.84 -23.74
N LEU A 112 -9.60 26.13 -22.66
CA LEU A 112 -10.83 25.46 -22.30
C LEU A 112 -11.91 25.69 -23.38
N LEU A 113 -12.10 26.93 -23.84
CA LEU A 113 -12.99 27.22 -24.96
C LEU A 113 -12.52 26.56 -26.28
N MET A 114 -11.21 26.47 -26.52
CA MET A 114 -10.68 25.76 -27.69
C MET A 114 -10.99 24.27 -27.64
N LYS A 115 -10.74 23.61 -26.51
CA LYS A 115 -11.04 22.20 -26.29
C LYS A 115 -12.55 21.96 -26.41
N ARG A 116 -13.41 22.84 -25.87
CA ARG A 116 -14.87 22.76 -26.03
C ARG A 116 -15.31 22.70 -27.50
N GLY A 117 -14.65 23.46 -28.38
CA GLY A 117 -14.87 23.44 -29.83
C GLY A 117 -14.04 22.43 -30.60
N TRP A 118 -13.19 21.62 -29.95
CA TRP A 118 -12.18 20.80 -30.64
C TRP A 118 -12.81 19.75 -31.56
N LEU A 119 -13.83 19.05 -31.08
CA LEU A 119 -14.54 18.03 -31.85
C LEU A 119 -15.49 18.61 -32.90
N GLU A 120 -15.85 19.90 -32.82
CA GLU A 120 -16.67 20.60 -33.83
C GLU A 120 -15.84 20.97 -35.06
N ARG A 121 -14.51 21.00 -34.95
CA ARG A 121 -13.59 21.42 -36.01
C ARG A 121 -13.20 20.27 -36.94
N ALA A 122 -13.09 20.58 -38.23
CA ALA A 122 -12.53 19.66 -39.20
C ALA A 122 -11.06 19.34 -38.88
N ALA A 123 -10.56 18.18 -39.31
CA ALA A 123 -9.17 17.79 -39.07
C ALA A 123 -8.17 18.84 -39.60
N THR A 124 -8.43 19.40 -40.79
CA THR A 124 -7.60 20.46 -41.39
C THR A 124 -7.58 21.75 -40.57
N GLU A 125 -8.68 22.10 -39.87
CA GLU A 125 -8.75 23.27 -39.00
C GLU A 125 -8.00 23.03 -37.69
N ARG A 126 -8.09 21.81 -37.13
CA ARG A 126 -7.32 21.39 -35.96
C ARG A 126 -5.83 21.42 -36.25
N ASP A 127 -5.43 20.90 -37.40
CA ASP A 127 -4.05 20.96 -37.88
C ASP A 127 -3.59 22.42 -38.05
N ALA A 128 -4.42 23.29 -38.64
CA ALA A 128 -4.10 24.71 -38.79
C ALA A 128 -3.89 25.42 -37.44
N ILE A 129 -4.68 25.10 -36.41
CA ILE A 129 -4.51 25.62 -35.05
C ILE A 129 -3.19 25.16 -34.43
N ILE A 130 -2.86 23.88 -34.57
CA ILE A 130 -1.59 23.30 -34.10
C ILE A 130 -0.41 23.97 -34.81
N GLN A 131 -0.48 24.14 -36.13
CA GLN A 131 0.55 24.81 -36.92
C GLN A 131 0.66 26.30 -36.56
N GLN A 132 -0.45 26.99 -36.28
CA GLN A 132 -0.42 28.37 -35.81
C GLN A 132 0.30 28.51 -34.47
N MET A 133 0.02 27.61 -33.52
CA MET A 133 0.73 27.55 -32.24
C MET A 133 2.24 27.33 -32.46
N GLY A 134 2.61 26.39 -33.33
CA GLY A 134 4.02 26.11 -33.67
C GLY A 134 4.73 27.28 -34.35
N ASN A 135 4.10 27.92 -35.33
CA ASN A 135 4.68 29.06 -36.08
C ASN A 135 5.03 30.24 -35.16
N MET A 136 4.25 30.47 -34.09
CA MET A 136 4.53 31.52 -33.12
C MET A 136 5.67 31.20 -32.15
N LEU A 137 6.10 29.93 -32.07
CA LEU A 137 7.30 29.54 -31.33
C LEU A 137 8.59 29.78 -32.11
N GLY A 138 8.51 29.88 -33.44
CA GLY A 138 9.66 30.04 -34.32
C GLY A 138 10.41 31.36 -34.08
N ALA A 139 11.74 31.32 -34.18
CA ALA A 139 12.55 32.53 -34.17
C ALA A 139 12.35 33.28 -35.49
N GLY A 140 11.54 34.34 -35.49
CA GLY A 140 11.37 35.20 -36.68
C GLY A 140 12.71 35.76 -37.18
N ASP A 141 12.77 36.13 -38.48
CA ASP A 141 13.97 36.60 -39.16
C ASP A 141 14.68 37.74 -38.39
N GLY A 142 15.79 37.40 -37.71
CA GLY A 142 16.98 38.25 -37.62
C GLY A 142 17.08 39.37 -36.57
N SER A 143 16.16 39.55 -35.61
CA SER A 143 16.47 40.43 -34.46
C SER A 143 15.85 39.96 -33.13
N ALA A 144 16.70 39.83 -32.12
CA ALA A 144 16.34 39.58 -30.73
C ALA A 144 15.69 40.84 -30.10
N SER A 145 14.52 41.23 -30.63
CA SER A 145 13.67 42.24 -30.00
C SER A 145 12.97 41.63 -28.78
N ALA A 146 12.90 42.35 -27.66
CA ALA A 146 12.18 41.92 -26.45
C ALA A 146 10.73 41.48 -26.75
N THR A 147 10.09 42.14 -27.72
CA THR A 147 8.76 41.82 -28.23
C THR A 147 8.64 40.41 -28.84
N ASN A 148 9.72 39.87 -29.42
CA ASN A 148 9.75 38.52 -29.98
C ASN A 148 9.79 37.46 -28.85
N VAL A 149 10.58 37.68 -27.80
CA VAL A 149 10.67 36.77 -26.63
C VAL A 149 9.34 36.67 -25.90
N THR A 150 8.68 37.80 -25.63
CA THR A 150 7.36 37.81 -24.97
C THR A 150 6.30 37.09 -25.81
N THR A 151 6.33 37.22 -27.13
CA THR A 151 5.39 36.53 -28.03
C THR A 151 5.58 35.01 -27.97
N ARG A 152 6.84 34.54 -28.02
CA ARG A 152 7.18 33.12 -27.89
C ARG A 152 6.80 32.57 -26.51
N LEU A 153 6.99 33.37 -25.44
CA LEU A 153 6.59 33.01 -24.08
C LEU A 153 5.09 32.77 -23.95
N ILE A 154 4.27 33.70 -24.46
CA ILE A 154 2.81 33.55 -24.48
C ILE A 154 2.41 32.29 -25.26
N ALA A 155 3.02 32.05 -26.42
CA ALA A 155 2.75 30.86 -27.23
C ALA A 155 3.14 29.55 -26.53
N ALA A 156 4.29 29.51 -25.84
CA ALA A 156 4.73 28.34 -25.08
C ALA A 156 3.80 28.06 -23.89
N LYS A 157 3.37 29.09 -23.16
CA LYS A 157 2.41 28.94 -22.05
C LYS A 157 1.03 28.53 -22.54
N TRP A 158 0.62 29.03 -23.70
CA TRP A 158 -0.61 28.61 -24.35
C TRP A 158 -0.57 27.11 -24.69
N LEU A 159 0.53 26.63 -25.27
CA LEU A 159 0.74 25.22 -25.55
C LEU A 159 0.79 24.34 -24.30
N LEU A 160 1.48 24.78 -23.24
CA LEU A 160 1.52 24.07 -21.97
C LEU A 160 0.11 23.93 -21.38
N ALA A 161 -0.64 25.04 -21.29
CA ALA A 161 -2.02 25.02 -20.86
C ALA A 161 -2.88 24.10 -21.75
N PHE A 162 -2.64 24.10 -23.07
CA PHE A 162 -3.31 23.24 -24.04
C PHE A 162 -3.08 21.76 -23.77
N VAL A 163 -1.83 21.32 -23.63
CA VAL A 163 -1.53 19.91 -23.33
C VAL A 163 -2.11 19.51 -21.97
N THR A 164 -1.87 20.33 -20.95
CA THR A 164 -2.34 20.07 -19.57
C THR A 164 -3.86 19.94 -19.49
N GLU A 165 -4.60 20.75 -20.25
CA GLU A 165 -6.05 20.67 -20.28
C GLU A 165 -6.53 19.39 -20.98
N PHE A 166 -5.81 18.83 -21.95
CA PHE A 166 -6.18 17.56 -22.58
C PHE A 166 -5.66 16.32 -21.82
N SER A 167 -4.66 16.45 -20.94
CA SER A 167 -4.03 15.34 -20.20
C SER A 167 -4.89 14.83 -19.04
N SER A 168 -5.79 15.65 -18.47
CA SER A 168 -6.67 15.28 -17.36
C SER A 168 -8.17 15.49 -17.65
N ALA A 169 -9.01 14.57 -17.17
CA ALA A 169 -10.47 14.73 -17.18
C ALA A 169 -11.07 15.18 -15.85
N SER A 170 -10.32 15.18 -14.72
CA SER A 170 -10.83 15.66 -13.44
C SER A 170 -11.09 17.19 -13.42
N ARG A 171 -10.50 17.93 -14.38
CA ARG A 171 -10.72 19.38 -14.57
C ARG A 171 -11.95 19.70 -15.46
N ALA A 172 -12.73 18.68 -15.85
CA ALA A 172 -13.87 18.77 -16.77
C ALA A 172 -15.12 19.51 -16.24
N SER A 173 -15.25 19.73 -14.93
CA SER A 173 -16.47 20.33 -14.34
C SER A 173 -16.83 21.69 -14.95
N ALA A 174 -15.83 22.47 -15.34
CA ALA A 174 -16.03 23.80 -15.91
C ALA A 174 -16.62 23.80 -17.34
N MET A 175 -16.40 22.74 -18.13
CA MET A 175 -16.87 22.67 -19.53
C MET A 175 -18.32 22.26 -19.68
N PHE A 176 -18.88 21.65 -18.64
CA PHE A 176 -20.22 21.07 -18.71
C PHE A 176 -20.35 20.07 -19.87
N GLN A 177 -19.37 19.18 -20.04
CA GLN A 177 -19.32 18.18 -21.10
C GLN A 177 -19.14 16.75 -20.55
N PRO A 178 -19.63 15.72 -21.28
CA PRO A 178 -19.49 14.32 -20.87
C PRO A 178 -18.05 13.84 -20.83
N VAL A 179 -17.74 12.86 -19.96
CA VAL A 179 -16.43 12.19 -19.94
C VAL A 179 -16.07 11.63 -21.33
N GLU A 180 -17.08 11.15 -22.07
CA GLU A 180 -16.93 10.71 -23.45
C GLU A 180 -16.34 11.80 -24.36
N PHE A 181 -16.78 13.06 -24.21
CA PHE A 181 -16.25 14.20 -24.94
C PHE A 181 -14.76 14.40 -24.62
N HIS A 182 -14.39 14.30 -23.34
CA HIS A 182 -13.00 14.43 -22.89
C HIS A 182 -12.12 13.30 -23.42
N THR A 183 -12.60 12.05 -23.37
CA THR A 183 -11.88 10.90 -23.93
C THR A 183 -11.71 11.02 -25.43
N LYS A 184 -12.77 11.40 -26.17
CA LYS A 184 -12.70 11.62 -27.61
C LYS A 184 -11.74 12.76 -27.95
N SER A 185 -11.78 13.86 -27.21
CA SER A 185 -10.88 15.01 -27.41
C SER A 185 -9.41 14.62 -27.20
N ARG A 186 -9.12 13.92 -26.10
CA ARG A 186 -7.80 13.37 -25.77
C ARG A 186 -7.29 12.44 -26.88
N LYS A 187 -8.04 11.40 -27.23
CA LYS A 187 -7.66 10.43 -28.29
C LYS A 187 -7.50 11.08 -29.66
N THR A 188 -8.28 12.14 -29.93
CA THR A 188 -8.14 12.90 -31.16
C THR A 188 -6.81 13.66 -31.18
N LEU A 189 -6.42 14.31 -30.08
CA LEU A 189 -5.12 14.99 -29.97
C LEU A 189 -3.95 14.00 -30.02
N GLU A 190 -4.06 12.86 -29.33
CA GLU A 190 -3.07 11.77 -29.36
C GLU A 190 -2.79 11.30 -30.80
N LYS A 191 -3.86 11.08 -31.58
CA LYS A 191 -3.74 10.63 -32.99
C LYS A 191 -3.33 11.74 -33.95
N GLN A 192 -3.78 12.97 -33.71
CA GLN A 192 -3.68 14.10 -34.64
C GLN A 192 -3.23 15.36 -33.91
N GLY A 193 -1.95 15.39 -33.50
CA GLY A 193 -1.33 16.61 -33.00
C GLY A 193 -0.24 16.42 -31.96
N LEU A 194 -0.37 15.46 -31.04
CA LEU A 194 0.51 15.36 -29.88
C LEU A 194 2.01 15.19 -30.25
N LYS A 195 2.32 14.37 -31.26
CA LYS A 195 3.68 14.27 -31.82
C LYS A 195 4.20 15.63 -32.32
N GLN A 196 3.36 16.37 -33.06
CA GLN A 196 3.74 17.68 -33.62
C GLN A 196 4.00 18.70 -32.50
N LEU A 197 3.17 18.69 -31.46
CA LEU A 197 3.36 19.53 -30.27
C LEU A 197 4.69 19.22 -29.58
N LEU A 198 5.04 17.94 -29.43
CA LEU A 198 6.35 17.53 -28.93
C LEU A 198 7.48 18.03 -29.83
N SER A 199 7.35 17.89 -31.16
CA SER A 199 8.35 18.39 -32.10
C SER A 199 8.59 19.89 -31.94
N PHE A 200 7.52 20.69 -31.79
CA PHE A 200 7.64 22.12 -31.54
C PHE A 200 8.29 22.44 -30.19
N ALA A 201 7.92 21.71 -29.13
CA ALA A 201 8.49 21.88 -27.80
C ALA A 201 10.01 21.60 -27.80
N ILE A 202 10.43 20.52 -28.45
CA ILE A 202 11.84 20.13 -28.53
C ILE A 202 12.64 21.09 -29.42
N GLN A 203 12.08 21.55 -30.55
CA GLN A 203 12.73 22.57 -31.39
C GLN A 203 12.90 23.90 -30.63
N LEU A 204 11.86 24.33 -29.91
CA LEU A 204 11.91 25.51 -29.05
C LEU A 204 13.00 25.35 -27.99
N LEU A 205 13.05 24.19 -27.33
CA LEU A 205 14.04 23.89 -26.31
C LEU A 205 15.46 23.98 -26.90
N GLU A 206 15.76 23.29 -28.01
CA GLU A 206 17.07 23.34 -28.69
C GLU A 206 17.47 24.77 -29.10
N ASP A 207 16.52 25.55 -29.64
CA ASP A 207 16.75 26.95 -29.99
C ASP A 207 17.10 27.81 -28.78
N LEU A 208 16.38 27.65 -27.66
CA LEU A 208 16.60 28.40 -26.44
C LEU A 208 17.89 27.99 -25.73
N ILE A 209 18.25 26.71 -25.78
CA ILE A 209 19.53 26.20 -25.30
C ILE A 209 20.67 26.91 -26.05
N ARG A 210 20.63 26.90 -27.39
CA ARG A 210 21.64 27.55 -28.23
C ARG A 210 21.72 29.06 -28.04
N THR A 211 20.58 29.74 -27.97
CA THR A 211 20.56 31.21 -27.85
C THR A 211 20.96 31.69 -26.46
N THR A 212 20.50 31.02 -25.41
CA THR A 212 20.86 31.39 -24.03
C THR A 212 22.34 31.14 -23.73
N THR A 213 22.91 30.05 -24.25
CA THR A 213 24.36 29.78 -24.14
C THR A 213 25.20 30.77 -24.98
N ALA A 214 24.74 31.14 -26.18
CA ALA A 214 25.45 32.09 -27.05
C ALA A 214 25.44 33.55 -26.55
N CYS A 215 24.39 33.99 -25.84
CA CYS A 215 24.32 35.32 -25.20
C CYS A 215 25.35 35.52 -24.07
N SER A 216 26.17 34.52 -23.77
CA SER A 216 26.97 34.43 -22.56
C SER A 216 28.49 34.45 -22.80
N THR A 217 28.96 34.99 -23.93
CA THR A 217 30.41 35.19 -24.13
C THR A 217 30.97 36.18 -23.10
N PRO A 218 32.07 35.87 -22.40
CA PRO A 218 32.62 36.74 -21.38
C PRO A 218 33.15 38.04 -22.00
N ASP A 219 32.65 39.19 -21.54
CA ASP A 219 33.36 40.45 -21.72
C ASP A 219 34.62 40.38 -20.86
N ALA A 220 35.78 40.27 -21.52
CA ALA A 220 37.09 40.08 -20.89
C ALA A 220 37.50 41.18 -19.88
N ASN A 221 36.70 42.23 -19.69
CA ASN A 221 37.05 43.42 -18.93
C ASN A 221 36.11 43.78 -17.77
N SER A 222 34.98 43.11 -17.54
CA SER A 222 33.98 43.64 -16.59
C SER A 222 33.73 42.82 -15.32
N GLY A 223 34.12 41.55 -15.23
CA GLY A 223 33.95 40.75 -14.01
C GLY A 223 32.52 40.64 -13.48
N ASN A 224 31.51 41.13 -14.23
CA ASN A 224 30.11 41.13 -13.85
C ASN A 224 29.42 39.89 -14.45
N LEU A 225 28.68 39.19 -13.59
CA LEU A 225 27.87 38.02 -13.94
C LEU A 225 26.83 38.37 -15.03
N LEU A 226 26.79 37.57 -16.08
CA LEU A 226 25.90 37.74 -17.23
C LEU A 226 24.43 37.52 -16.80
N ASN A 227 23.63 38.57 -16.91
CA ASN A 227 22.21 38.55 -16.54
C ASN A 227 21.39 38.08 -17.75
N VAL A 228 21.00 36.81 -17.78
CA VAL A 228 20.04 36.30 -18.79
C VAL A 228 18.69 37.01 -18.56
N PRO A 229 18.03 37.57 -19.60
CA PRO A 229 16.74 38.25 -19.43
C PRO A 229 15.71 37.34 -18.75
N LYS A 230 14.94 37.88 -17.80
CA LYS A 230 13.96 37.13 -17.00
C LYS A 230 12.94 36.42 -17.89
N GLU A 231 12.46 37.09 -18.94
CA GLU A 231 11.49 36.54 -19.88
C GLU A 231 12.05 35.39 -20.71
N GLN A 232 13.36 35.40 -20.99
CA GLN A 232 14.04 34.32 -21.70
C GLN A 232 14.22 33.08 -20.81
N LEU A 233 14.51 33.28 -19.52
CA LEU A 233 14.53 32.19 -18.53
C LEU A 233 13.15 31.58 -18.33
N GLU A 234 12.11 32.40 -18.19
CA GLU A 234 10.72 31.96 -18.04
C GLU A 234 10.23 31.17 -19.28
N LEU A 235 10.67 31.58 -20.48
CA LEU A 235 10.38 30.87 -21.72
C LEU A 235 11.08 29.51 -21.77
N LEU A 236 12.33 29.42 -21.33
CA LEU A 236 13.05 28.16 -21.24
C LEU A 236 12.44 27.21 -20.20
N GLU A 237 12.05 27.72 -19.04
CA GLU A 237 11.33 26.97 -18.00
C GLU A 237 10.02 26.39 -18.57
N THR A 238 9.25 27.22 -19.28
CA THR A 238 8.02 26.80 -19.94
C THR A 238 8.26 25.72 -21.01
N ALA A 239 9.37 25.80 -21.75
CA ALA A 239 9.73 24.80 -22.75
C ALA A 239 10.04 23.43 -22.09
N PHE A 240 10.78 23.42 -20.97
CA PHE A 240 11.02 22.19 -20.21
C PHE A 240 9.72 21.61 -19.64
N MET A 241 8.88 22.44 -19.00
CA MET A 241 7.58 21.99 -18.48
C MET A 241 6.71 21.36 -19.58
N LEU A 242 6.70 21.95 -20.78
CA LEU A 242 5.96 21.42 -21.91
C LEU A 242 6.48 20.05 -22.35
N CYS A 243 7.80 19.88 -22.45
CA CYS A 243 8.39 18.58 -22.76
C CYS A 243 8.04 17.53 -21.69
N VAL A 244 8.18 17.88 -20.41
CA VAL A 244 7.91 16.98 -19.28
C VAL A 244 6.44 16.55 -19.25
N GLU A 245 5.51 17.49 -19.41
CA GLU A 245 4.06 17.22 -19.43
C GLU A 245 3.66 16.30 -20.60
N ILE A 246 4.24 16.51 -21.79
CA ILE A 246 3.94 15.65 -22.95
C ILE A 246 4.55 14.25 -22.77
N LEU A 247 5.75 14.13 -22.18
CA LEU A 247 6.41 12.85 -21.95
C LEU A 247 5.72 12.02 -20.84
N ASN A 248 5.08 12.68 -19.87
CA ASN A 248 4.24 12.04 -18.85
C ASN A 248 2.83 11.65 -19.36
N TRP A 249 2.57 11.78 -20.66
CA TRP A 249 1.28 11.42 -21.23
C TRP A 249 1.01 9.92 -21.16
N ASN A 250 0.01 9.50 -20.36
CA ASN A 250 -0.35 8.09 -20.20
C ASN A 250 -1.15 7.55 -21.42
N PHE A 251 -0.59 6.61 -22.17
CA PHE A 251 -1.26 5.92 -23.29
C PHE A 251 -2.03 4.67 -22.79
N GLY A 252 -3.04 4.86 -21.93
CA GLY A 252 -3.76 3.76 -21.28
C GLY A 252 -4.43 2.74 -22.23
N ASP A 253 -4.59 1.50 -21.75
CA ASP A 253 -5.05 0.33 -22.51
C ASP A 253 -6.53 0.40 -22.97
N ALA A 254 -6.80 -0.11 -24.18
CA ALA A 254 -8.05 0.08 -24.93
C ALA A 254 -9.28 -0.64 -24.34
N MET A 255 -9.09 -1.60 -23.43
CA MET A 255 -10.15 -2.47 -22.90
C MET A 255 -10.79 -2.01 -21.57
N MET A 256 -10.06 -1.29 -20.70
CA MET A 256 -10.57 -0.76 -19.43
C MET A 256 -10.46 0.78 -19.31
N GLY A 257 -9.73 1.45 -20.21
CA GLY A 257 -9.16 2.79 -20.00
C GLY A 257 -10.01 4.02 -20.32
N ASN A 258 -11.36 3.96 -20.41
CA ASN A 258 -12.13 5.18 -20.75
C ASN A 258 -12.57 6.00 -19.51
N LEU A 259 -12.76 5.38 -18.34
CA LEU A 259 -13.21 6.07 -17.12
C LEU A 259 -12.14 6.15 -16.02
N THR A 260 -11.15 5.25 -16.02
CA THR A 260 -10.09 5.22 -15.02
C THR A 260 -9.29 6.51 -15.04
N TRP A 261 -8.72 6.93 -16.17
CA TRP A 261 -7.93 8.18 -16.28
C TRP A 261 -8.71 9.47 -15.92
N SER A 262 -10.06 9.45 -15.99
CA SER A 262 -10.90 10.61 -15.68
C SER A 262 -11.14 10.83 -14.19
N LEU A 263 -10.96 9.77 -13.39
CA LEU A 263 -11.47 9.69 -12.02
C LEU A 263 -10.43 9.11 -11.04
N SER A 264 -9.30 8.59 -11.53
CA SER A 264 -8.14 8.13 -10.74
C SER A 264 -7.13 9.24 -10.43
N ALA A 265 -7.24 10.41 -11.07
CA ALA A 265 -6.29 11.52 -10.95
C ALA A 265 -6.17 12.12 -9.53
N SER A 266 -6.92 11.63 -8.55
CA SER A 266 -6.86 12.06 -7.15
C SER A 266 -6.17 11.07 -6.20
N SER A 267 -5.78 9.86 -6.65
CA SER A 267 -5.33 8.79 -5.73
C SER A 267 -3.96 8.17 -6.02
N GLU A 268 -3.29 8.51 -7.12
CA GLU A 268 -1.99 7.91 -7.45
C GLU A 268 -0.87 8.93 -7.21
N LYS A 269 -0.40 9.04 -5.96
CA LYS A 269 0.87 9.70 -5.63
C LYS A 269 2.00 8.71 -5.32
N ASP A 270 1.71 7.41 -5.23
CA ASP A 270 2.66 6.43 -4.64
C ASP A 270 3.49 5.64 -5.67
N ASP A 271 3.37 5.88 -6.97
CA ASP A 271 4.06 5.08 -8.02
C ASP A 271 5.01 5.89 -8.91
N GLU A 272 5.53 7.04 -8.43
CA GLU A 272 6.50 7.88 -9.16
C GLU A 272 7.80 7.14 -9.51
N ASN A 273 8.16 6.09 -8.75
CA ASN A 273 9.37 5.30 -8.97
C ASN A 273 9.28 4.24 -10.09
N LYS A 274 8.13 4.03 -10.75
CA LYS A 274 7.96 2.97 -11.78
C LYS A 274 7.61 3.42 -13.20
N ALA A 275 7.44 4.71 -13.47
CA ALA A 275 6.92 5.18 -14.76
C ALA A 275 7.91 4.99 -15.95
N VAL A 276 7.91 3.80 -16.53
CA VAL A 276 8.51 3.53 -17.84
C VAL A 276 7.72 4.28 -18.91
N ILE A 277 8.40 5.05 -19.76
CA ILE A 277 7.76 5.80 -20.84
C ILE A 277 7.82 4.96 -22.12
N ILE A 278 6.65 4.67 -22.72
CA ILE A 278 6.52 3.80 -23.90
C ILE A 278 5.89 4.56 -25.08
N PRO A 279 6.62 5.49 -25.75
CA PRO A 279 6.08 6.20 -26.90
C PRO A 279 5.94 5.29 -28.12
N GLN A 280 5.09 5.70 -29.07
CA GLN A 280 4.93 5.01 -30.36
C GLN A 280 6.17 5.20 -31.24
N SER A 281 6.42 4.24 -32.15
CA SER A 281 7.55 4.28 -33.10
C SER A 281 7.59 5.55 -33.95
N ALA A 282 6.45 6.18 -34.20
CA ALA A 282 6.36 7.43 -34.93
C ALA A 282 7.09 8.61 -34.25
N TRP A 283 7.44 8.54 -32.97
CA TRP A 283 8.09 9.63 -32.21
C TRP A 283 9.62 9.57 -32.27
N ARG A 284 10.17 8.51 -32.87
CA ARG A 284 11.59 8.18 -32.94
C ARG A 284 12.47 9.31 -33.49
N ASP A 285 12.04 9.95 -34.58
CA ASP A 285 12.73 11.07 -35.22
C ASP A 285 12.87 12.31 -34.33
N VAL A 286 12.04 12.42 -33.29
CA VAL A 286 12.04 13.56 -32.36
C VAL A 286 12.89 13.27 -31.13
N LEU A 287 12.75 12.08 -30.54
CA LEU A 287 13.33 11.75 -29.22
C LEU A 287 14.63 10.95 -29.28
N VAL A 288 14.79 10.05 -30.27
CA VAL A 288 15.97 9.16 -30.36
C VAL A 288 17.07 9.88 -31.15
N ARG A 289 17.65 10.93 -30.53
CA ARG A 289 18.71 11.77 -31.13
C ARG A 289 19.83 12.04 -30.11
N PRO A 290 21.09 11.63 -30.39
CA PRO A 290 22.21 11.90 -29.49
C PRO A 290 22.43 13.39 -29.19
N GLU A 291 22.19 14.26 -30.17
CA GLU A 291 22.35 15.70 -30.04
C GLU A 291 21.39 16.31 -29.00
N LEU A 292 20.21 15.74 -28.84
CA LEU A 292 19.23 16.15 -27.82
C LEU A 292 19.75 15.85 -26.42
N ILE A 293 20.34 14.66 -26.22
CA ILE A 293 20.96 14.26 -24.95
C ILE A 293 22.09 15.23 -24.61
N HIS A 294 23.02 15.44 -25.55
CA HIS A 294 24.16 16.34 -25.34
C HIS A 294 23.70 17.76 -25.04
N SER A 295 22.70 18.26 -25.78
CA SER A 295 22.13 19.59 -25.55
C SER A 295 21.51 19.70 -24.16
N ALA A 296 20.74 18.71 -23.71
CA ALA A 296 20.13 18.71 -22.38
C ALA A 296 21.18 18.74 -21.25
N PHE A 297 22.21 17.89 -21.31
CA PHE A 297 23.29 17.88 -20.31
C PHE A 297 24.10 19.19 -20.33
N ASN A 298 24.47 19.69 -21.51
CA ASN A 298 25.21 20.95 -21.64
C ASN A 298 24.41 22.15 -21.10
N THR A 299 23.10 22.13 -21.29
CA THR A 299 22.18 23.15 -20.76
C THR A 299 22.18 23.14 -19.26
N TYR A 300 21.98 21.97 -18.66
CA TYR A 300 22.00 21.82 -17.22
C TYR A 300 23.35 22.27 -16.62
N ALA A 301 24.46 21.79 -17.20
CA ALA A 301 25.81 22.15 -16.80
C ALA A 301 26.08 23.66 -16.92
N PHE A 302 25.49 24.35 -17.91
CA PHE A 302 25.57 25.79 -18.04
C PHE A 302 24.82 26.52 -16.92
N PHE A 303 23.54 26.20 -16.69
CA PHE A 303 22.70 26.95 -15.74
C PHE A 303 23.11 26.75 -14.28
N ARG A 304 23.67 25.59 -13.91
CA ARG A 304 24.13 25.37 -12.54
C ARG A 304 25.33 26.25 -12.16
N ASN A 305 26.06 26.79 -13.14
CA ASN A 305 27.22 27.67 -12.93
C ASN A 305 26.86 29.16 -12.81
N LEU A 306 25.58 29.54 -12.99
CA LEU A 306 25.16 30.93 -12.87
C LEU A 306 25.03 31.36 -11.40
N ALA A 307 25.37 32.62 -11.09
CA ALA A 307 25.19 33.15 -9.74
C ALA A 307 23.71 33.31 -9.35
N THR A 308 22.85 33.71 -10.29
CA THR A 308 21.39 33.72 -10.12
C THR A 308 20.85 32.34 -10.48
N ARG A 309 20.73 31.50 -9.47
CA ARG A 309 20.27 30.11 -9.63
C ARG A 309 18.75 30.09 -9.75
N ASN A 310 18.25 29.48 -10.82
CA ASN A 310 16.82 29.18 -10.97
C ASN A 310 16.59 27.72 -10.58
N GLU A 311 16.09 27.50 -9.37
CA GLU A 311 15.83 26.17 -8.83
C GLU A 311 14.86 25.36 -9.70
N THR A 312 13.75 25.97 -10.12
CA THR A 312 12.73 25.34 -10.97
C THR A 312 13.33 24.87 -12.28
N LEU A 313 14.14 25.70 -12.94
CA LEU A 313 14.78 25.34 -14.20
C LEU A 313 15.77 24.18 -14.03
N LEU A 314 16.59 24.19 -12.96
CA LEU A 314 17.55 23.13 -12.67
C LEU A 314 16.83 21.80 -12.39
N HIS A 315 15.76 21.82 -11.61
CA HIS A 315 14.92 20.66 -11.37
C HIS A 315 14.31 20.12 -12.66
N LEU A 316 13.62 20.95 -13.44
CA LEU A 316 12.98 20.55 -14.70
C LEU A 316 13.97 19.97 -15.72
N ALA A 317 15.17 20.54 -15.81
CA ALA A 317 16.21 20.02 -16.69
C ALA A 317 16.67 18.61 -16.28
N ARG A 318 16.80 18.33 -14.98
CA ARG A 318 17.12 16.98 -14.49
C ARG A 318 15.96 16.00 -14.67
N GLN A 319 14.72 16.43 -14.42
CA GLN A 319 13.53 15.62 -14.69
C GLN A 319 13.42 15.21 -16.16
N PHE A 320 13.71 16.13 -17.08
CA PHE A 320 13.76 15.81 -18.51
C PHE A 320 14.82 14.74 -18.83
N LEU A 321 16.01 14.80 -18.21
CA LEU A 321 17.04 13.77 -18.36
C LEU A 321 16.57 12.40 -17.83
N ILE A 322 15.91 12.38 -16.66
CA ILE A 322 15.34 11.16 -16.06
C ILE A 322 14.28 10.53 -16.97
N GLN A 323 13.42 11.35 -17.59
CA GLN A 323 12.43 10.88 -18.56
C GLN A 323 13.09 10.29 -19.81
N LEU A 324 14.14 10.93 -20.34
CA LEU A 324 14.91 10.38 -21.47
C LEU A 324 15.54 9.02 -21.10
N ALA A 325 16.07 8.88 -19.89
CA ALA A 325 16.60 7.61 -19.38
C ALA A 325 15.52 6.52 -19.23
N SER A 326 14.25 6.90 -19.14
CA SER A 326 13.09 6.01 -18.93
C SER A 326 12.41 5.58 -20.24
N LEU A 327 12.90 6.04 -21.41
CA LEU A 327 12.34 5.67 -22.71
C LEU A 327 12.52 4.18 -23.02
N GLN A 328 11.41 3.53 -23.39
CA GLN A 328 11.36 2.11 -23.74
C GLN A 328 10.35 1.80 -24.86
N GLY A 329 10.34 0.54 -25.30
CA GLY A 329 9.33 0.01 -26.21
C GLY A 329 9.61 0.23 -27.69
N PRO A 330 8.57 0.36 -28.53
CA PRO A 330 8.67 0.26 -29.99
C PRO A 330 9.35 1.47 -30.65
N ILE A 331 9.73 2.49 -29.87
CA ILE A 331 10.51 3.63 -30.36
C ILE A 331 11.94 3.24 -30.81
N PHE A 332 12.49 2.17 -30.24
CA PHE A 332 13.77 1.60 -30.62
C PHE A 332 13.56 0.41 -31.57
N GLU A 333 14.11 0.48 -32.78
CA GLU A 333 14.02 -0.61 -33.77
C GLU A 333 14.95 -1.78 -33.43
N ARG A 334 16.08 -1.49 -32.77
CA ARG A 334 17.12 -2.47 -32.42
C ARG A 334 17.56 -2.30 -30.98
N LYS A 335 17.88 -3.41 -30.32
CA LYS A 335 18.43 -3.41 -28.95
C LYS A 335 19.77 -2.66 -28.87
N ASP A 336 20.64 -2.81 -29.87
CA ASP A 336 21.95 -2.14 -29.90
C ASP A 336 21.83 -0.62 -29.90
N GLU A 337 20.87 -0.08 -30.66
CA GLU A 337 20.60 1.36 -30.71
C GLU A 337 20.07 1.87 -29.37
N LYS A 338 19.15 1.13 -28.73
CA LYS A 338 18.69 1.44 -27.37
C LYS A 338 19.88 1.52 -26.41
N MET A 339 20.79 0.55 -26.47
CA MET A 339 21.98 0.55 -25.62
C MET A 339 22.92 1.72 -25.92
N GLN A 340 23.12 2.10 -27.19
CA GLN A 340 23.90 3.28 -27.56
C GLN A 340 23.26 4.57 -27.03
N PHE A 341 21.95 4.73 -27.17
CA PHE A 341 21.21 5.88 -26.66
C PHE A 341 21.37 6.03 -25.13
N LEU A 342 21.17 4.94 -24.39
CA LEU A 342 21.33 4.93 -22.93
C LEU A 342 22.80 5.09 -22.50
N SER A 343 23.77 4.61 -23.30
CA SER A 343 25.21 4.82 -23.05
C SER A 343 25.59 6.30 -23.09
N GLU A 344 25.00 7.10 -23.99
CA GLU A 344 25.24 8.55 -24.05
C GLU A 344 24.68 9.27 -22.83
N ILE A 345 23.52 8.83 -22.30
CA ILE A 345 22.96 9.35 -21.05
C ILE A 345 23.87 9.01 -19.87
N PHE A 346 24.37 7.77 -19.78
CA PHE A 346 25.33 7.37 -18.76
C PHE A 346 26.58 8.25 -18.79
N ARG A 347 27.14 8.53 -19.98
CA ARG A 347 28.32 9.38 -20.13
C ARG A 347 28.08 10.81 -19.63
N GLY A 348 26.92 11.38 -19.93
CA GLY A 348 26.51 12.70 -19.40
C GLY A 348 26.35 12.69 -17.88
N THR A 349 25.76 11.63 -17.34
CA THR A 349 25.54 11.44 -15.89
C THR A 349 26.88 11.34 -15.14
N SER A 350 27.81 10.48 -15.62
CA SER A 350 29.16 10.34 -15.05
C SER A 350 29.94 11.66 -15.07
N ALA A 351 29.81 12.46 -16.15
CA ALA A 351 30.44 13.78 -16.21
C ALA A 351 29.94 14.74 -15.12
N LEU A 352 28.65 14.70 -14.76
CA LEU A 352 28.10 15.50 -13.66
C LEU A 352 28.52 14.96 -12.29
N ILE A 353 28.57 13.64 -12.10
CA ILE A 353 29.04 13.00 -10.86
C ILE A 353 30.51 13.36 -10.58
N HIS A 354 31.35 13.42 -11.62
CA HIS A 354 32.75 13.83 -11.50
C HIS A 354 32.96 15.34 -11.34
N ASN A 355 31.92 16.14 -11.52
CA ASN A 355 31.94 17.59 -11.26
C ASN A 355 30.71 17.96 -10.41
N PRO A 356 30.69 17.59 -9.11
CA PRO A 356 29.55 17.82 -8.22
C PRO A 356 29.15 19.29 -8.17
N PHE A 357 27.86 19.61 -8.18
CA PHE A 357 27.45 20.98 -7.87
C PHE A 357 27.89 21.41 -6.47
N LEU A 358 27.97 20.48 -5.51
CA LEU A 358 28.47 20.74 -4.16
C LEU A 358 29.88 21.34 -4.11
N GLU A 359 30.73 21.09 -5.11
CA GLU A 359 32.09 21.67 -5.17
C GLU A 359 32.12 23.11 -5.69
N LEU A 360 31.03 23.57 -6.31
CA LEU A 360 30.92 24.89 -6.94
C LEU A 360 30.28 25.94 -6.03
N ILE A 361 29.83 25.56 -4.83
CA ILE A 361 29.04 26.41 -3.93
C ILE A 361 29.83 26.85 -2.69
N GLY A 362 29.48 28.02 -2.15
CA GLY A 362 30.06 28.50 -0.90
C GLY A 362 29.48 27.75 0.31
N LYS A 363 30.29 27.52 1.35
CA LYS A 363 29.92 26.76 2.56
C LYS A 363 28.75 27.33 3.38
N THR A 364 28.35 28.58 3.11
CA THR A 364 27.28 29.29 3.84
C THR A 364 26.02 29.51 3.01
N ASP A 365 25.97 29.01 1.78
CA ASP A 365 24.83 29.16 0.86
C ASP A 365 23.90 27.96 1.02
N TYR A 366 22.98 28.02 1.98
CA TYR A 366 22.08 26.91 2.32
C TYR A 366 21.13 26.53 1.17
N ALA A 367 20.59 27.54 0.46
CA ALA A 367 19.72 27.30 -0.69
C ALA A 367 20.48 26.60 -1.83
N ALA A 368 21.71 27.02 -2.10
CA ALA A 368 22.59 26.32 -3.03
C ALA A 368 22.91 24.89 -2.63
N TYR A 369 23.14 24.67 -1.34
CA TYR A 369 23.43 23.36 -0.78
C TYR A 369 22.26 22.42 -1.02
N GLU A 370 21.04 22.84 -0.70
CA GLU A 370 19.82 22.06 -0.94
C GLU A 370 19.68 21.67 -2.42
N ILE A 371 19.83 22.61 -3.35
CA ILE A 371 19.78 22.31 -4.80
C ILE A 371 20.86 21.31 -5.21
N ALA A 372 22.06 21.43 -4.65
CA ALA A 372 23.19 20.55 -4.94
C ALA A 372 23.00 19.13 -4.37
N THR A 373 22.35 18.99 -3.21
CA THR A 373 21.96 17.67 -2.68
C THR A 373 20.91 16.99 -3.57
N ARG A 374 19.89 17.75 -4.03
CA ARG A 374 18.89 17.27 -4.99
C ARG A 374 19.51 16.85 -6.33
N GLU A 375 20.52 17.58 -6.83
CA GLU A 375 21.28 17.15 -8.02
C GLU A 375 21.87 15.74 -7.82
N MET A 376 22.50 15.48 -6.68
CA MET A 376 23.12 14.19 -6.40
C MET A 376 22.10 13.06 -6.32
N ILE A 377 20.97 13.29 -5.66
CA ILE A 377 19.86 12.32 -5.59
C ILE A 377 19.32 12.02 -7.00
N ASP A 378 19.11 13.05 -7.83
CA ASP A 378 18.68 12.89 -9.22
C ASP A 378 19.72 12.13 -10.07
N MET A 379 21.03 12.26 -9.79
CA MET A 379 22.07 11.44 -10.44
C MET A 379 22.01 9.97 -9.99
N CYS A 380 21.72 9.69 -8.72
CA CYS A 380 21.45 8.33 -8.25
C CYS A 380 20.25 7.73 -8.98
N GLN A 381 19.17 8.51 -9.11
CA GLN A 381 17.96 8.10 -9.82
C GLN A 381 18.24 7.84 -11.30
N LEU A 382 19.07 8.65 -11.97
CA LEU A 382 19.49 8.39 -13.35
C LEU A 382 20.23 7.05 -13.47
N LEU A 383 21.18 6.74 -12.58
CA LEU A 383 21.87 5.45 -12.59
C LEU A 383 20.91 4.28 -12.38
N PHE A 384 19.98 4.39 -11.42
CA PHE A 384 18.94 3.38 -11.20
C PHE A 384 18.05 3.17 -12.43
N ARG A 385 17.56 4.25 -13.05
CA ARG A 385 16.76 4.17 -14.29
C ARG A 385 17.53 3.50 -15.42
N LEU A 386 18.82 3.80 -15.56
CA LEU A 386 19.69 3.17 -16.54
C LEU A 386 19.83 1.66 -16.28
N VAL A 387 20.07 1.24 -15.02
CA VAL A 387 20.11 -0.18 -14.65
C VAL A 387 18.81 -0.89 -15.03
N ASN A 388 17.66 -0.38 -14.58
CA ASN A 388 16.37 -1.01 -14.84
C ASN A 388 16.01 -1.06 -16.32
N ASN A 389 16.45 -0.06 -17.10
CA ASN A 389 16.15 0.01 -18.52
C ASN A 389 17.08 -0.88 -19.37
N MET A 390 18.36 -0.98 -19.00
CA MET A 390 19.35 -1.76 -19.73
C MET A 390 19.34 -3.24 -19.33
N GLY A 391 19.17 -3.52 -18.03
CA GLY A 391 19.36 -4.85 -17.44
C GLY A 391 20.81 -5.32 -17.49
N LEU A 392 21.16 -6.33 -16.69
CA LEU A 392 22.54 -6.84 -16.63
C LEU A 392 22.99 -7.40 -18.00
N GLN A 393 22.15 -8.23 -18.63
CA GLN A 393 22.48 -8.82 -19.93
C GLN A 393 22.69 -7.75 -21.00
N GLY A 394 21.89 -6.68 -21.00
CA GLY A 394 22.04 -5.57 -21.94
C GLY A 394 23.35 -4.79 -21.75
N LEU A 395 23.71 -4.53 -20.49
CA LEU A 395 24.99 -3.88 -20.15
C LEU A 395 26.19 -4.72 -20.60
N VAL A 396 26.15 -6.05 -20.39
CA VAL A 396 27.25 -6.97 -20.73
C VAL A 396 27.38 -7.19 -22.23
N GLN A 397 26.26 -7.32 -22.96
CA GLN A 397 26.25 -7.63 -24.40
C GLN A 397 26.45 -6.40 -25.29
N SER A 398 26.36 -5.19 -24.74
CA SER A 398 26.47 -3.96 -25.52
C SER A 398 27.83 -3.85 -26.24
N SER A 399 27.80 -3.45 -27.51
CA SER A 399 29.00 -3.19 -28.33
C SER A 399 29.89 -2.05 -27.78
N THR A 400 29.42 -1.31 -26.76
CA THR A 400 30.06 -0.09 -26.23
C THR A 400 30.97 -0.31 -25.00
N GLN A 401 31.18 -1.55 -24.51
CA GLN A 401 32.04 -1.86 -23.34
C GLN A 401 31.75 -1.01 -22.08
N ILE A 402 30.48 -0.62 -21.87
CA ILE A 402 30.09 0.29 -20.77
C ILE A 402 29.98 -0.37 -19.40
N PHE A 403 29.88 -1.71 -19.33
CA PHE A 403 29.59 -2.42 -18.08
C PHE A 403 30.61 -2.13 -16.97
N SER A 404 31.91 -2.25 -17.26
CA SER A 404 32.94 -2.02 -16.23
C SER A 404 32.98 -0.56 -15.76
N PRO A 405 33.00 0.46 -16.65
CA PRO A 405 32.86 1.86 -16.23
C PRO A 405 31.58 2.13 -15.43
N PHE A 406 30.47 1.49 -15.80
CA PHE A 406 29.19 1.68 -15.12
C PHE A 406 29.23 1.19 -13.67
N VAL A 407 29.68 -0.05 -13.46
CA VAL A 407 29.76 -0.64 -12.11
C VAL A 407 30.81 0.10 -11.25
N GLU A 408 31.89 0.59 -11.86
CA GLU A 408 32.88 1.43 -11.19
C GLU A 408 32.30 2.78 -10.74
N GLU A 409 31.52 3.46 -11.59
CA GLU A 409 30.84 4.71 -11.22
C GLU A 409 29.81 4.47 -10.11
N LEU A 410 29.02 3.40 -10.23
CA LEU A 410 28.03 3.01 -9.23
C LEU A 410 28.68 2.78 -7.85
N SER A 411 29.81 2.08 -7.82
CA SER A 411 30.61 1.86 -6.61
C SER A 411 31.24 3.15 -6.08
N SER A 412 31.82 3.97 -6.95
CA SER A 412 32.45 5.24 -6.58
C SER A 412 31.45 6.19 -5.93
N LEU A 413 30.28 6.36 -6.52
CA LEU A 413 29.24 7.25 -6.00
C LEU A 413 28.69 6.73 -4.66
N SER A 414 28.37 5.43 -4.58
CA SER A 414 27.92 4.80 -3.33
C SER A 414 28.93 5.03 -2.20
N CYS A 415 30.22 4.77 -2.46
CA CYS A 415 31.29 4.99 -1.47
C CYS A 415 31.42 6.46 -1.05
N LYS A 416 31.33 7.42 -1.99
CA LYS A 416 31.43 8.86 -1.69
C LYS A 416 30.29 9.33 -0.79
N LEU A 417 29.05 8.89 -1.07
CA LEU A 417 27.89 9.23 -0.25
C LEU A 417 28.02 8.64 1.16
N LEU A 418 28.41 7.36 1.27
CA LEU A 418 28.64 6.70 2.55
C LEU A 418 29.78 7.35 3.35
N GLN A 419 30.89 7.70 2.72
CA GLN A 419 31.99 8.42 3.38
C GLN A 419 31.53 9.79 3.88
N SER A 420 30.77 10.53 3.07
CA SER A 420 30.22 11.83 3.47
C SER A 420 29.25 11.71 4.65
N ALA A 421 28.41 10.67 4.66
CA ALA A 421 27.52 10.36 5.79
C ALA A 421 28.34 10.03 7.04
N LEU A 422 29.33 9.14 6.91
CA LEU A 422 30.20 8.73 8.02
C LEU A 422 30.92 9.91 8.66
N GLU A 423 31.48 10.81 7.86
CA GLU A 423 32.14 12.02 8.35
C GLU A 423 31.18 12.93 9.13
N ARG A 424 29.94 13.09 8.66
CA ARG A 424 28.90 13.87 9.37
C ARG A 424 28.51 13.22 10.69
N ILE A 425 28.29 11.91 10.71
CA ILE A 425 27.94 11.16 11.93
C ILE A 425 29.07 11.24 12.96
N GLN A 426 30.32 11.00 12.54
CA GLN A 426 31.48 11.10 13.42
C GLN A 426 31.70 12.52 13.96
N GLN A 427 31.41 13.54 13.14
CA GLN A 427 31.45 14.92 13.60
C GLN A 427 30.33 15.20 14.62
N HIS A 428 29.12 14.68 14.39
CA HIS A 428 27.98 14.79 15.31
C HIS A 428 28.29 14.15 16.66
N LEU A 429 28.78 12.91 16.67
CA LEU A 429 29.21 12.19 17.89
C LEU A 429 30.27 12.93 18.70
N ARG A 430 31.09 13.79 18.07
CA ARG A 430 32.10 14.59 18.78
C ARG A 430 31.56 15.90 19.35
N LEU A 431 30.48 16.45 18.76
CA LEU A 431 30.00 17.80 19.05
C LEU A 431 28.66 17.84 19.77
N ARG A 432 27.75 16.90 19.48
CA ARG A 432 26.35 16.85 19.93
C ARG A 432 25.89 15.40 20.13
N ASN A 433 26.57 14.68 21.01
CA ASN A 433 26.33 13.24 21.20
C ASN A 433 25.03 12.88 21.94
N ASN A 434 24.30 13.86 22.48
CA ASN A 434 23.04 13.64 23.19
C ASN A 434 21.79 13.93 22.34
N GLU A 435 21.96 14.40 21.10
CA GLU A 435 20.87 14.71 20.17
C GLU A 435 20.84 13.67 19.04
N PRO A 436 19.66 13.35 18.45
CA PRO A 436 19.61 12.55 17.23
C PRO A 436 20.35 13.25 16.07
N VAL A 437 20.81 12.50 15.08
CA VAL A 437 21.44 13.09 13.89
C VAL A 437 20.35 13.72 13.01
N ASP A 438 20.58 14.96 12.57
CA ASP A 438 19.75 15.60 11.53
C ASP A 438 19.69 14.73 10.25
N ASP A 439 18.62 14.86 9.46
CA ASP A 439 18.40 14.12 8.22
C ASP A 439 19.66 13.97 7.35
N LEU A 440 20.01 12.70 7.11
CA LEU A 440 21.16 12.30 6.30
C LEU A 440 20.72 12.04 4.85
N TRP A 441 20.56 13.10 4.07
CA TRP A 441 20.24 13.02 2.63
C TRP A 441 21.16 12.06 1.84
N GLN A 442 22.41 11.86 2.30
CA GLN A 442 23.32 10.91 1.67
C GLN A 442 22.74 9.48 1.64
N LEU A 443 22.02 9.08 2.68
CA LEU A 443 21.44 7.74 2.80
C LEU A 443 20.22 7.56 1.88
N GLU A 444 19.46 8.61 1.60
CA GLU A 444 18.41 8.61 0.57
C GLU A 444 19.02 8.30 -0.82
N GLY A 445 20.15 8.95 -1.14
CA GLY A 445 20.89 8.65 -2.36
C GLY A 445 21.45 7.23 -2.41
N VAL A 446 21.92 6.69 -1.27
CA VAL A 446 22.42 5.30 -1.18
C VAL A 446 21.30 4.29 -1.37
N ASP A 447 20.10 4.57 -0.85
CA ASP A 447 18.94 3.70 -0.98
C ASP A 447 18.57 3.45 -2.45
N ILE A 448 18.47 4.52 -3.24
CA ILE A 448 18.25 4.46 -4.70
C ILE A 448 19.36 3.66 -5.41
N LEU A 449 20.61 3.81 -4.96
CA LEU A 449 21.73 3.05 -5.54
C LEU A 449 21.71 1.58 -5.12
N PHE A 450 21.21 1.25 -3.92
CA PHE A 450 21.03 -0.12 -3.49
C PHE A 450 19.96 -0.84 -4.31
N ASP A 451 18.86 -0.18 -4.66
CA ASP A 451 17.91 -0.70 -5.64
C ASP A 451 18.60 -1.01 -6.99
N ALA A 452 19.47 -0.10 -7.46
CA ALA A 452 20.25 -0.32 -8.68
C ALA A 452 21.23 -1.50 -8.55
N TRP A 453 21.90 -1.64 -7.40
CA TRP A 453 22.77 -2.78 -7.12
C TRP A 453 22.00 -4.10 -7.10
N VAL A 454 20.88 -4.15 -6.38
CA VAL A 454 20.03 -5.33 -6.21
C VAL A 454 19.46 -5.79 -7.56
N ALA A 455 19.02 -4.85 -8.40
CA ALA A 455 18.59 -5.15 -9.77
C ALA A 455 19.68 -5.81 -10.63
N LEU A 456 20.96 -5.50 -10.39
CA LEU A 456 22.09 -6.16 -11.08
C LEU A 456 22.45 -7.52 -10.46
N VAL A 457 22.48 -7.62 -9.13
CA VAL A 457 23.00 -8.82 -8.43
C VAL A 457 22.00 -9.96 -8.36
N ASN A 458 20.70 -9.68 -8.47
CA ASN A 458 19.64 -10.69 -8.49
C ASN A 458 19.22 -11.09 -9.92
N ASP A 459 19.94 -10.66 -10.96
CA ASP A 459 19.67 -11.08 -12.34
C ASP A 459 20.00 -12.58 -12.54
N GLN A 460 19.04 -13.33 -13.08
CA GLN A 460 19.11 -14.78 -13.33
C GLN A 460 20.33 -15.19 -14.19
N PHE A 461 20.89 -14.27 -14.97
CA PHE A 461 22.13 -14.51 -15.72
C PHE A 461 23.28 -14.99 -14.82
N LEU A 462 23.34 -14.49 -13.58
CA LEU A 462 24.40 -14.81 -12.63
C LEU A 462 24.26 -16.21 -12.01
N ASP A 463 23.08 -16.83 -12.06
CA ASP A 463 22.86 -18.18 -11.51
C ASP A 463 23.66 -19.24 -12.30
N SER A 464 23.87 -19.00 -13.61
CA SER A 464 24.72 -19.84 -14.45
C SER A 464 26.19 -19.87 -14.00
N ALA A 465 26.67 -18.80 -13.36
CA ALA A 465 28.02 -18.75 -12.79
C ALA A 465 28.15 -19.61 -11.53
N THR A 466 27.05 -19.86 -10.81
CA THR A 466 27.04 -20.64 -9.56
C THR A 466 26.87 -22.15 -9.79
N THR A 467 26.16 -22.55 -10.86
CA THR A 467 25.83 -23.96 -11.14
C THR A 467 26.85 -24.69 -12.01
N GLY A 468 27.86 -24.00 -12.56
CA GLY A 468 28.87 -24.62 -13.45
C GLY A 468 28.32 -25.19 -14.76
N SER A 469 27.04 -24.94 -15.06
CA SER A 469 26.36 -25.38 -16.28
C SER A 469 26.79 -24.49 -17.45
N ALA A 470 27.61 -25.05 -18.35
CA ALA A 470 28.04 -24.43 -19.60
C ALA A 470 26.90 -24.34 -20.65
N ALA A 471 25.68 -24.00 -20.23
CA ALA A 471 24.50 -23.90 -21.10
C ALA A 471 24.13 -22.44 -21.45
N GLY A 472 25.00 -21.48 -21.18
CA GLY A 472 24.89 -20.10 -21.68
C GLY A 472 25.43 -19.97 -23.11
N ALA A 473 24.82 -19.08 -23.90
CA ALA A 473 25.20 -18.80 -25.28
C ALA A 473 26.73 -18.58 -25.46
N PRO A 474 27.32 -18.96 -26.61
CA PRO A 474 28.76 -18.83 -26.83
C PRO A 474 29.17 -17.36 -26.85
N GLY A 475 29.84 -16.86 -25.80
CA GLY A 475 30.58 -15.58 -25.87
C GLY A 475 30.61 -14.67 -24.64
N THR A 476 29.83 -14.90 -23.57
CA THR A 476 29.82 -14.01 -22.37
C THR A 476 30.15 -14.77 -21.08
N ASP A 477 31.25 -14.38 -20.42
CA ASP A 477 31.76 -15.00 -19.18
C ASP A 477 30.99 -14.52 -17.95
N ALA A 478 29.94 -15.25 -17.56
CA ALA A 478 29.13 -14.95 -16.37
C ALA A 478 29.97 -14.96 -15.07
N ALA A 479 31.02 -15.79 -15.01
CA ALA A 479 31.93 -15.83 -13.86
C ALA A 479 32.76 -14.54 -13.77
N GLY A 480 33.27 -14.04 -14.90
CA GLY A 480 33.95 -12.75 -15.00
C GLY A 480 33.07 -11.57 -14.59
N VAL A 481 31.79 -11.56 -15.02
CA VAL A 481 30.80 -10.54 -14.62
C VAL A 481 30.54 -10.58 -13.12
N SER A 482 30.32 -11.77 -12.55
CA SER A 482 30.11 -11.96 -11.10
C SER A 482 31.33 -11.52 -10.29
N ALA A 483 32.55 -11.82 -10.76
CA ALA A 483 33.79 -11.40 -10.10
C ALA A 483 33.95 -9.87 -10.09
N LEU A 484 33.55 -9.20 -11.17
CA LEU A 484 33.58 -7.74 -11.25
C LEU A 484 32.58 -7.10 -10.27
N LEU A 485 31.34 -7.57 -10.24
CA LEU A 485 30.31 -7.10 -9.30
C LEU A 485 30.75 -7.34 -7.84
N SER A 486 31.33 -8.50 -7.54
CA SER A 486 31.89 -8.81 -6.22
C SER A 486 32.99 -7.82 -5.82
N LYS A 487 33.96 -7.55 -6.72
CA LYS A 487 35.06 -6.60 -6.48
C LYS A 487 34.56 -5.20 -6.13
N TYR A 488 33.58 -4.68 -6.85
CA TYR A 488 33.11 -3.29 -6.69
C TYR A 488 32.04 -3.11 -5.61
N SER A 489 31.30 -4.16 -5.25
CA SER A 489 30.33 -4.12 -4.13
C SER A 489 30.98 -4.27 -2.76
N ALA A 490 32.11 -4.96 -2.65
CA ALA A 490 32.80 -5.18 -1.37
C ALA A 490 33.09 -3.88 -0.56
N PRO A 491 33.75 -2.84 -1.13
CA PRO A 491 34.03 -1.61 -0.37
C PRO A 491 32.76 -0.82 -0.02
N VAL A 492 31.70 -0.90 -0.85
CA VAL A 492 30.41 -0.27 -0.57
C VAL A 492 29.80 -0.87 0.68
N MET A 493 29.81 -2.21 0.79
CA MET A 493 29.26 -2.90 1.95
C MET A 493 30.07 -2.68 3.22
N GLU A 494 31.40 -2.67 3.13
CA GLU A 494 32.27 -2.38 4.27
C GLU A 494 32.00 -0.97 4.84
N LEU A 495 31.85 0.04 3.96
CA LEU A 495 31.54 1.41 4.37
C LEU A 495 30.11 1.54 4.91
N TYR A 496 29.13 0.86 4.31
CA TYR A 496 27.76 0.87 4.81
C TYR A 496 27.67 0.32 6.23
N LEU A 497 28.32 -0.82 6.51
CA LEU A 497 28.37 -1.38 7.85
C LEU A 497 29.04 -0.41 8.85
N GLN A 498 30.09 0.30 8.45
CA GLN A 498 30.72 1.31 9.31
C GLN A 498 29.78 2.48 9.62
N VAL A 499 29.06 2.98 8.61
CA VAL A 499 28.07 4.05 8.77
C VAL A 499 26.98 3.63 9.76
N GLN A 500 26.40 2.44 9.55
CA GLN A 500 25.34 1.93 10.41
C GLN A 500 25.82 1.71 11.85
N LEU A 501 27.04 1.19 12.04
CA LEU A 501 27.61 1.03 13.38
C LEU A 501 27.80 2.38 14.09
N GLU A 502 28.19 3.45 13.39
CA GLU A 502 28.29 4.78 14.00
C GLU A 502 26.92 5.42 14.23
N LEU A 503 25.90 5.13 13.41
CA LEU A 503 24.51 5.52 13.70
C LEU A 503 23.99 4.86 14.98
N CYS A 504 24.20 3.54 15.14
CA CYS A 504 23.91 2.82 16.38
C CYS A 504 24.57 3.49 17.60
N ALA A 505 25.77 4.07 17.41
CA ALA A 505 26.47 4.76 18.48
C ALA A 505 25.83 6.12 18.83
N VAL A 506 25.16 6.78 17.88
CA VAL A 506 24.37 7.99 18.13
C VAL A 506 23.08 7.62 18.83
N ASP A 507 22.34 6.64 18.30
CA ASP A 507 21.04 6.22 18.82
C ASP A 507 21.16 5.75 20.28
N ALA A 508 22.24 5.05 20.61
CA ALA A 508 22.54 4.61 21.97
C ALA A 508 22.84 5.75 22.98
N LEU A 509 23.07 6.98 22.50
CA LEU A 509 23.39 8.16 23.32
C LEU A 509 22.35 9.27 23.23
N ALA A 510 21.53 9.30 22.19
CA ALA A 510 20.50 10.30 21.99
C ALA A 510 19.46 10.22 23.11
N GLU A 511 19.01 11.39 23.59
CA GLU A 511 17.87 11.46 24.51
C GLU A 511 16.59 11.20 23.70
N GLN A 512 15.87 10.11 24.01
CA GLN A 512 14.62 9.76 23.36
C GLN A 512 13.52 10.76 23.76
N ASP A 513 12.88 11.41 22.78
CA ASP A 513 11.67 12.20 23.01
C ASP A 513 10.50 11.24 23.24
N GLU A 514 9.76 11.37 24.35
CA GLU A 514 8.64 10.50 24.77
C GLU A 514 7.41 10.51 23.80
N ASN A 515 7.52 11.10 22.61
CA ASN A 515 6.44 11.18 21.62
C ASN A 515 6.62 10.12 20.52
N GLU A 516 6.38 8.86 20.87
CA GLU A 516 6.60 7.65 20.04
C GLU A 516 5.63 7.47 18.84
N ASP A 517 4.65 8.36 18.63
CA ASP A 517 3.60 8.15 17.60
C ASP A 517 4.07 8.38 16.13
N VAL A 518 5.36 8.66 15.88
CA VAL A 518 5.91 8.96 14.54
C VAL A 518 6.90 7.87 14.04
N GLU A 519 7.22 6.86 14.85
CA GLU A 519 8.30 5.92 14.52
C GLU A 519 7.93 4.84 13.48
N ASP A 520 6.67 4.39 13.41
CA ASP A 520 6.27 3.21 12.61
C ASP A 520 6.57 3.35 11.10
N ASP A 521 6.31 4.52 10.49
CA ASP A 521 6.58 4.73 9.06
C ASP A 521 8.10 4.83 8.77
N SER A 522 8.88 5.43 9.67
CA SER A 522 10.34 5.60 9.51
C SER A 522 11.13 4.29 9.73
N ALA A 523 10.65 3.44 10.64
CA ALA A 523 11.25 2.14 10.93
C ALA A 523 11.09 1.17 9.75
N SER A 524 9.94 1.24 9.05
CA SER A 524 9.68 0.42 7.85
C SER A 524 10.67 0.73 6.71
N GLY A 525 10.86 2.01 6.36
CA GLY A 525 11.81 2.42 5.32
C GLY A 525 13.27 2.11 5.67
N THR A 526 13.67 2.27 6.94
CA THR A 526 15.02 1.90 7.40
C THR A 526 15.27 0.40 7.25
N ARG A 527 14.25 -0.43 7.53
CA ARG A 527 14.35 -1.88 7.37
C ARG A 527 14.54 -2.28 5.90
N GLU A 528 13.76 -1.72 4.99
CA GLU A 528 13.86 -2.01 3.55
C GLU A 528 15.28 -1.75 3.03
N GLN A 529 15.89 -0.64 3.42
CA GLN A 529 17.28 -0.34 3.06
C GLN A 529 18.27 -1.42 3.58
N ILE A 530 18.12 -1.86 4.83
CA ILE A 530 18.98 -2.92 5.42
C ILE A 530 18.80 -4.23 4.65
N GLU A 531 17.60 -4.55 4.19
CA GLU A 531 17.29 -5.74 3.40
C GLU A 531 17.99 -5.69 2.02
N LEU A 532 17.96 -4.55 1.33
CA LEU A 532 18.71 -4.33 0.09
C LEU A 532 20.22 -4.48 0.31
N ALA A 533 20.75 -3.90 1.40
CA ALA A 533 22.16 -4.01 1.77
C ALA A 533 22.57 -5.45 2.07
N ALA A 534 21.73 -6.20 2.79
CA ALA A 534 21.93 -7.62 3.06
C ALA A 534 21.94 -8.45 1.77
N ALA A 535 21.04 -8.16 0.82
CA ALA A 535 21.03 -8.80 -0.50
C ALA A 535 22.33 -8.53 -1.28
N LEU A 536 22.83 -7.29 -1.27
CA LEU A 536 24.11 -6.93 -1.90
C LEU A 536 25.31 -7.63 -1.22
N ALA A 537 25.34 -7.72 0.10
CA ALA A 537 26.40 -8.42 0.85
C ALA A 537 26.56 -9.90 0.43
N ARG A 538 25.49 -10.55 -0.02
CA ARG A 538 25.53 -11.95 -0.51
C ARG A 538 26.41 -12.13 -1.75
N MET A 539 26.73 -11.07 -2.51
CA MET A 539 27.74 -11.11 -3.57
C MET A 539 29.12 -11.54 -3.07
N ASN A 540 29.43 -11.19 -1.82
CA ASN A 540 30.70 -11.45 -1.16
C ASN A 540 30.47 -12.32 0.08
N ALA A 541 29.65 -13.37 -0.04
CA ALA A 541 29.12 -14.09 1.11
C ALA A 541 30.20 -14.65 2.06
N ALA A 542 31.30 -15.20 1.55
CA ALA A 542 32.37 -15.75 2.39
C ALA A 542 33.11 -14.66 3.20
N SER A 543 33.53 -13.57 2.56
CA SER A 543 34.23 -12.46 3.22
C SER A 543 33.31 -11.65 4.13
N SER A 544 32.06 -11.41 3.71
CA SER A 544 31.04 -10.75 4.52
C SER A 544 30.75 -11.56 5.79
N SER A 545 30.65 -12.89 5.69
CA SER A 545 30.48 -13.74 6.87
C SER A 545 31.66 -13.62 7.85
N ALA A 546 32.89 -13.61 7.34
CA ALA A 546 34.08 -13.45 8.16
C ALA A 546 34.15 -12.06 8.84
N LEU A 547 33.77 -11.00 8.12
CA LEU A 547 33.71 -9.63 8.65
C LEU A 547 32.69 -9.52 9.78
N LEU A 548 31.45 -9.98 9.56
CA LEU A 548 30.38 -9.96 10.55
C LEU A 548 30.77 -10.74 11.81
N MET A 549 31.37 -11.92 11.64
CA MET A 549 31.87 -12.73 12.75
C MET A 549 32.93 -12.00 13.58
N ASN A 550 33.90 -11.35 12.93
CA ASN A 550 34.97 -10.61 13.60
C ASN A 550 34.43 -9.40 14.37
N LEU A 551 33.51 -8.64 13.76
CA LEU A 551 32.89 -7.47 14.39
C LEU A 551 32.09 -7.88 15.63
N MET A 552 31.22 -8.88 15.52
CA MET A 552 30.43 -9.39 16.66
C MET A 552 31.33 -9.87 17.81
N GLN A 553 32.38 -10.64 17.51
CA GLN A 553 33.32 -11.12 18.54
C GLN A 553 34.07 -9.97 19.22
N SER A 554 34.41 -8.92 18.46
CA SER A 554 35.02 -7.70 18.99
C SER A 554 34.06 -6.98 19.95
N PHE A 555 32.77 -6.84 19.59
CA PHE A 555 31.78 -6.20 20.45
C PHE A 555 31.53 -7.00 21.73
N VAL A 556 31.38 -8.34 21.64
CA VAL A 556 31.27 -9.20 22.83
C VAL A 556 32.48 -9.05 23.76
N SER A 557 33.69 -9.03 23.20
CA SER A 557 34.93 -8.84 23.99
C SER A 557 34.97 -7.45 24.65
N GLY A 558 34.50 -6.42 23.94
CA GLY A 558 34.32 -5.07 24.48
C GLY A 558 33.34 -5.02 25.64
N ILE A 559 32.15 -5.63 25.48
CA ILE A 559 31.13 -5.71 26.54
C ILE A 559 31.72 -6.40 27.78
N GLN A 560 32.40 -7.54 27.60
CA GLN A 560 33.05 -8.24 28.71
C GLN A 560 34.11 -7.38 29.41
N HIS A 561 34.91 -6.63 28.66
CA HIS A 561 35.92 -5.74 29.20
C HIS A 561 35.29 -4.57 29.98
N SER A 562 34.27 -3.91 29.43
CA SER A 562 33.57 -2.80 30.10
C SER A 562 32.86 -3.28 31.38
N LEU A 563 32.23 -4.46 31.36
CA LEU A 563 31.63 -5.06 32.56
C LEU A 563 32.68 -5.42 33.63
N ALA A 564 33.84 -5.96 33.23
CA ALA A 564 34.93 -6.24 34.15
C ALA A 564 35.46 -4.95 34.81
N ALA A 565 35.55 -3.86 34.06
CA ALA A 565 35.97 -2.56 34.57
C ALA A 565 35.01 -1.98 35.62
N LEU A 566 33.71 -2.32 35.56
CA LEU A 566 32.71 -1.88 36.54
C LEU A 566 32.89 -2.53 37.93
N SER A 567 33.70 -3.60 38.05
CA SER A 567 34.01 -4.27 39.32
C SER A 567 32.75 -4.68 40.13
N GLY A 568 31.68 -5.09 39.44
CA GLY A 568 30.41 -5.50 40.05
C GLY A 568 29.41 -4.37 40.30
N ARG A 569 29.68 -3.14 39.84
CA ARG A 569 28.66 -2.08 39.77
C ARG A 569 27.69 -2.35 38.63
N ASP A 570 26.40 -2.16 38.89
CA ASP A 570 25.31 -2.31 37.94
C ASP A 570 24.92 -0.91 37.41
N GLU A 571 25.64 -0.45 36.40
CA GLU A 571 25.54 0.89 35.84
C GLU A 571 25.74 0.82 34.32
N MET A 572 24.74 1.24 33.54
CA MET A 572 24.87 1.35 32.10
C MET A 572 25.74 2.55 31.73
N THR A 573 26.94 2.29 31.23
CA THR A 573 27.84 3.34 30.73
C THR A 573 27.56 3.63 29.25
N SER A 574 27.89 4.83 28.78
CA SER A 574 27.80 5.21 27.36
C SER A 574 28.52 4.22 26.43
N GLU A 575 29.72 3.78 26.80
CA GLU A 575 30.48 2.79 26.03
C GLU A 575 29.76 1.43 25.97
N LEU A 576 29.19 0.98 27.10
CA LEU A 576 28.46 -0.29 27.16
C LEU A 576 27.16 -0.22 26.34
N SER A 577 26.42 0.90 26.43
CA SER A 577 25.20 1.15 25.64
C SER A 577 25.50 1.05 24.14
N GLN A 578 26.53 1.77 23.66
CA GLN A 578 26.93 1.73 22.25
C GLN A 578 27.36 0.34 21.78
N LEU A 579 28.08 -0.42 22.60
CA LEU A 579 28.52 -1.77 22.25
C LEU A 579 27.35 -2.74 22.14
N ILE A 580 26.33 -2.59 22.99
CA ILE A 580 25.11 -3.39 22.95
C ILE A 580 24.29 -3.03 21.70
N GLU A 581 24.12 -1.75 21.39
CA GLU A 581 23.38 -1.30 20.21
C GLU A 581 24.05 -1.74 18.90
N LYS A 582 25.39 -1.62 18.81
CA LYS A 582 26.18 -2.16 17.69
C LYS A 582 26.01 -3.66 17.54
N LEU A 583 25.99 -4.42 18.65
CA LEU A 583 25.78 -5.86 18.61
C LEU A 583 24.34 -6.23 18.20
N HIS A 584 23.35 -5.46 18.66
CA HIS A 584 21.96 -5.55 18.26
C HIS A 584 21.79 -5.44 16.74
N PHE A 585 22.28 -4.35 16.13
CA PHE A 585 22.25 -4.17 14.67
C PHE A 585 22.99 -5.27 13.91
N MET A 586 24.15 -5.73 14.39
CA MET A 586 24.89 -6.82 13.75
C MET A 586 24.08 -8.12 13.71
N VAL A 587 23.32 -8.43 14.78
CA VAL A 587 22.47 -9.62 14.83
C VAL A 587 21.29 -9.49 13.87
N LEU A 588 20.68 -8.31 13.75
CA LEU A 588 19.64 -8.03 12.73
C LEU A 588 20.19 -8.24 11.31
N PHE A 589 21.27 -7.53 10.97
CA PHE A 589 21.89 -7.58 9.64
C PHE A 589 22.31 -9.00 9.26
N SER A 590 22.89 -9.76 10.20
CA SER A 590 23.31 -11.14 9.96
C SER A 590 22.12 -12.06 9.65
N GLY A 591 20.97 -11.87 10.31
CA GLY A 591 19.76 -12.62 10.02
C GLY A 591 19.23 -12.38 8.61
N LEU A 592 19.20 -11.11 8.17
CA LEU A 592 18.79 -10.72 6.82
C LEU A 592 19.80 -11.19 5.76
N PHE A 593 21.09 -11.14 6.06
CA PHE A 593 22.13 -11.62 5.16
C PHE A 593 22.04 -13.14 4.92
N LEU A 594 21.78 -13.92 5.97
CA LEU A 594 21.81 -15.39 5.94
C LEU A 594 20.51 -16.04 5.46
N SER A 595 19.38 -15.34 5.43
CA SER A 595 18.07 -15.94 5.13
C SER A 595 17.10 -14.92 4.55
N ASP A 596 16.14 -15.42 3.79
CA ASP A 596 15.03 -14.62 3.25
C ASP A 596 13.86 -14.54 4.25
N GLU A 597 12.76 -13.87 3.85
CA GLU A 597 11.56 -13.77 4.66
C GLU A 597 10.88 -15.13 4.86
N TYR A 598 10.31 -15.37 6.05
CA TYR A 598 9.73 -16.66 6.44
C TYR A 598 8.27 -16.59 6.89
N VAL A 599 7.69 -15.38 6.98
CA VAL A 599 6.34 -15.17 7.55
C VAL A 599 5.26 -15.53 6.54
N SER A 600 5.41 -15.07 5.29
CA SER A 600 4.43 -15.23 4.21
C SER A 600 4.81 -16.33 3.20
N GLU A 601 6.10 -16.57 3.01
CA GLU A 601 6.64 -17.50 2.02
C GLU A 601 7.40 -18.66 2.66
N ARG A 602 7.67 -19.70 1.86
CA ARG A 602 8.51 -20.82 2.30
C ARG A 602 9.97 -20.33 2.38
N PRO A 603 10.59 -20.34 3.57
CA PRO A 603 11.96 -19.88 3.70
C PRO A 603 12.92 -20.77 2.89
N CYS A 604 13.83 -20.13 2.16
CA CYS A 604 14.88 -20.80 1.39
C CYS A 604 16.24 -20.23 1.79
N ILE A 605 17.30 -21.03 1.62
CA ILE A 605 18.67 -20.53 1.76
C ILE A 605 18.97 -19.67 0.52
N PRO A 606 19.40 -18.40 0.67
CA PRO A 606 19.70 -17.55 -0.47
C PRO A 606 20.74 -18.22 -1.41
N PRO A 607 20.55 -18.21 -2.74
CA PRO A 607 21.35 -19.03 -3.67
C PRO A 607 22.87 -18.83 -3.54
N ARG A 608 23.31 -17.58 -3.31
CA ARG A 608 24.73 -17.24 -3.14
C ARG A 608 25.31 -17.75 -1.82
N ILE A 609 24.52 -17.77 -0.75
CA ILE A 609 24.90 -18.36 0.52
C ILE A 609 25.07 -19.88 0.33
N HIS A 610 24.10 -20.52 -0.33
CA HIS A 610 24.15 -21.95 -0.61
C HIS A 610 25.39 -22.32 -1.44
N ALA A 611 25.68 -21.59 -2.51
CA ALA A 611 26.84 -21.82 -3.38
C ALA A 611 28.19 -21.77 -2.61
N VAL A 612 28.36 -20.79 -1.72
CA VAL A 612 29.57 -20.70 -0.88
C VAL A 612 29.70 -21.91 0.03
N VAL A 613 28.61 -22.34 0.69
CA VAL A 613 28.65 -23.48 1.60
C VAL A 613 28.90 -24.80 0.86
N GLN A 614 28.37 -24.95 -0.36
CA GLN A 614 28.62 -26.10 -1.22
C GLN A 614 30.08 -26.20 -1.67
N SER A 615 30.73 -25.05 -1.93
CA SER A 615 32.12 -24.99 -2.41
C SER A 615 33.19 -25.21 -1.32
N ALA A 616 32.83 -25.14 -0.03
CA ALA A 616 33.78 -25.12 1.09
C ALA A 616 34.55 -26.44 1.36
N GLY A 617 34.20 -27.55 0.68
CA GLY A 617 34.93 -28.81 0.80
C GLY A 617 35.00 -29.36 2.24
N SER A 618 36.21 -29.65 2.73
CA SER A 618 36.47 -30.16 4.09
C SER A 618 36.83 -29.07 5.12
N GLU A 619 36.93 -27.81 4.70
CA GLU A 619 37.22 -26.69 5.62
C GLU A 619 35.93 -26.15 6.27
N PRO A 620 35.99 -25.62 7.51
CA PRO A 620 34.81 -25.07 8.17
C PRO A 620 34.35 -23.80 7.45
N SER A 621 33.17 -23.86 6.84
CA SER A 621 32.54 -22.72 6.14
C SER A 621 32.34 -21.53 7.09
N GLN A 622 32.77 -20.33 6.65
CA GLN A 622 32.59 -19.09 7.41
C GLN A 622 31.12 -18.75 7.65
N VAL A 623 30.24 -19.11 6.71
CA VAL A 623 28.78 -18.99 6.84
C VAL A 623 28.28 -19.83 8.02
N VAL A 624 28.73 -21.09 8.09
CA VAL A 624 28.34 -22.02 9.18
C VAL A 624 28.88 -21.54 10.53
N ASN A 625 30.09 -20.98 10.56
CA ASN A 625 30.65 -20.38 11.77
C ASN A 625 29.83 -19.16 12.25
N LEU A 626 29.38 -18.30 11.33
CA LEU A 626 28.51 -17.17 11.66
C LEU A 626 27.14 -17.62 12.18
N LEU A 627 26.51 -18.61 11.52
CA LEU A 627 25.26 -19.21 12.01
C LEU A 627 25.41 -19.74 13.43
N LEU A 628 26.49 -20.49 13.71
CA LEU A 628 26.76 -21.00 15.05
C LEU A 628 27.09 -19.89 16.06
N LEU A 629 27.78 -18.82 15.66
CA LEU A 629 28.02 -17.67 16.53
C LEU A 629 26.70 -17.09 17.05
N VAL A 630 25.74 -16.85 16.16
CA VAL A 630 24.43 -16.27 16.51
C VAL A 630 23.57 -17.26 17.29
N MET A 631 23.38 -18.47 16.76
CA MET A 631 22.44 -19.46 17.33
C MET A 631 22.93 -20.14 18.61
N SER A 632 24.25 -20.14 18.87
CA SER A 632 24.82 -20.79 20.06
C SER A 632 25.57 -19.83 20.97
N ARG A 633 26.67 -19.22 20.51
CA ARG A 633 27.59 -18.49 21.39
C ARG A 633 27.01 -17.17 21.91
N LEU A 634 26.34 -16.39 21.07
CA LEU A 634 25.70 -15.13 21.48
C LEU A 634 24.51 -15.40 22.41
N LEU A 635 23.72 -16.44 22.11
CA LEU A 635 22.63 -16.87 22.97
C LEU A 635 23.12 -17.35 24.33
N GLU A 636 24.18 -18.17 24.37
CA GLU A 636 24.82 -18.60 25.61
C GLU A 636 25.37 -17.40 26.40
N PHE A 637 26.00 -16.46 25.71
CA PHE A 637 26.57 -15.27 26.33
C PHE A 637 25.49 -14.44 27.04
N GLU A 638 24.38 -14.14 26.37
CA GLU A 638 23.33 -13.31 26.96
C GLU A 638 22.51 -14.06 28.02
N ALA A 639 22.17 -15.33 27.77
CA ALA A 639 21.47 -16.16 28.76
C ALA A 639 22.26 -16.30 30.06
N ASN A 640 23.59 -16.46 29.99
CA ASN A 640 24.44 -16.51 31.19
C ASN A 640 24.41 -15.20 31.98
N ARG A 641 24.32 -14.04 31.32
CA ARG A 641 24.22 -12.74 31.99
C ARG A 641 22.88 -12.61 32.72
N ILE A 642 21.80 -13.07 32.10
CA ILE A 642 20.46 -13.10 32.71
C ILE A 642 20.42 -14.01 33.94
N VAL A 643 21.04 -15.19 33.88
CA VAL A 643 21.14 -16.09 35.05
C VAL A 643 21.90 -15.42 36.22
N GLN A 644 22.96 -14.68 35.91
CA GLN A 644 23.80 -14.03 36.93
C GLN A 644 23.08 -12.89 37.65
N ASN A 645 22.43 -11.98 36.90
CA ASN A 645 21.66 -10.87 37.47
C ASN A 645 20.53 -10.44 36.52
N PRO A 646 19.31 -11.01 36.65
CA PRO A 646 18.21 -10.72 35.73
C PRO A 646 17.64 -9.32 35.87
N THR A 647 17.94 -8.61 36.96
CA THR A 647 17.50 -7.22 37.19
C THR A 647 18.58 -6.20 36.82
N SER A 648 19.67 -6.63 36.18
CA SER A 648 20.78 -5.74 35.85
C SER A 648 20.37 -4.70 34.82
N SER A 649 20.66 -3.44 35.11
CA SER A 649 20.54 -2.33 34.16
C SER A 649 21.44 -2.49 32.94
N CYS A 650 22.50 -3.30 33.03
CA CYS A 650 23.47 -3.55 31.97
C CYS A 650 22.99 -4.55 30.90
N ILE A 651 21.81 -5.17 31.06
CA ILE A 651 21.27 -6.15 30.11
C ILE A 651 20.11 -5.50 29.35
N SER A 652 20.15 -5.55 28.01
CA SER A 652 19.13 -4.92 27.16
C SER A 652 18.06 -5.95 26.75
N PRO A 653 16.77 -5.70 27.03
CA PRO A 653 15.70 -6.55 26.52
C PRO A 653 15.60 -6.51 24.99
N PHE A 654 15.87 -5.35 24.36
CA PHE A 654 15.87 -5.19 22.89
C PHE A 654 16.94 -6.05 22.21
N PHE A 655 18.12 -6.21 22.83
CA PHE A 655 19.12 -7.14 22.30
C PHE A 655 18.62 -8.59 22.31
N SER A 656 18.01 -9.02 23.42
CA SER A 656 17.47 -10.38 23.54
C SER A 656 16.29 -10.61 22.59
N GLU A 657 15.43 -9.62 22.42
CA GLU A 657 14.37 -9.60 21.42
C GLU A 657 14.94 -9.87 20.01
N GLN A 658 15.86 -9.02 19.54
CA GLN A 658 16.43 -9.14 18.20
C GLN A 658 17.20 -10.45 18.01
N LEU A 659 17.85 -10.96 19.07
CA LEU A 659 18.51 -12.24 19.06
C LEU A 659 17.53 -13.39 18.84
N PHE A 660 16.40 -13.42 19.56
CA PHE A 660 15.36 -14.43 19.33
C PHE A 660 14.66 -14.26 17.99
N SER A 661 14.40 -13.03 17.54
CA SER A 661 13.84 -12.75 16.22
C SER A 661 14.74 -13.31 15.11
N THR A 662 16.05 -13.03 15.16
CA THR A 662 17.03 -13.57 14.22
C THR A 662 17.16 -15.09 14.33
N ILE A 663 17.24 -15.66 15.54
CA ILE A 663 17.32 -17.12 15.72
C ILE A 663 16.08 -17.81 15.17
N THR A 664 14.89 -17.23 15.36
CA THR A 664 13.63 -17.74 14.81
C THR A 664 13.67 -17.81 13.30
N ARG A 665 14.09 -16.73 12.64
CA ARG A 665 14.30 -16.68 11.18
C ARG A 665 15.29 -17.75 10.70
N LEU A 666 16.43 -17.88 11.40
CA LEU A 666 17.45 -18.88 11.05
C LEU A 666 16.95 -20.31 11.27
N CYS A 667 16.22 -20.58 12.35
CA CYS A 667 15.60 -21.89 12.59
C CYS A 667 14.59 -22.25 11.50
N ALA A 668 13.74 -21.30 11.09
CA ALA A 668 12.78 -21.49 10.00
C ALA A 668 13.47 -21.91 8.69
N THR A 669 14.67 -21.37 8.43
CA THR A 669 15.42 -21.61 7.19
C THR A 669 16.32 -22.84 7.25
N TYR A 670 17.10 -23.01 8.33
CA TYR A 670 18.19 -23.99 8.41
C TYR A 670 17.84 -25.27 9.18
N LEU A 671 16.77 -25.28 9.99
CA LEU A 671 16.33 -26.48 10.72
C LEU A 671 15.14 -27.19 10.07
N ALA A 672 14.59 -26.64 8.98
CA ALA A 672 13.59 -27.31 8.16
C ALA A 672 14.30 -28.30 7.19
N PRO A 673 14.08 -29.62 7.29
CA PRO A 673 14.76 -30.61 6.45
C PRO A 673 14.58 -30.35 4.94
N ASP A 674 13.40 -29.87 4.55
CA ASP A 674 13.07 -29.60 3.15
C ASP A 674 13.67 -28.29 2.61
N ALA A 675 14.16 -27.40 3.49
CA ALA A 675 14.83 -26.15 3.10
C ALA A 675 16.35 -26.33 2.91
N LEU A 676 16.90 -27.43 3.42
CA LEU A 676 18.30 -27.82 3.20
C LEU A 676 18.54 -28.41 1.81
N VAL A 677 17.49 -28.78 1.07
CA VAL A 677 17.57 -29.35 -0.27
C VAL A 677 17.46 -28.24 -1.31
N HIS A 678 18.51 -28.06 -2.12
CA HIS A 678 18.52 -27.14 -3.26
C HIS A 678 19.00 -27.91 -4.50
N ASP A 679 18.20 -27.93 -5.58
CA ASP A 679 18.47 -28.72 -6.80
C ASP A 679 18.87 -30.19 -6.52
N ASP A 680 18.12 -30.87 -5.64
CA ASP A 680 18.35 -32.27 -5.21
C ASP A 680 19.73 -32.55 -4.55
N ALA A 681 20.48 -31.51 -4.20
CA ALA A 681 21.76 -31.62 -3.49
C ALA A 681 21.72 -30.90 -2.13
N ILE A 682 22.46 -31.44 -1.15
CA ILE A 682 22.61 -30.83 0.17
C ILE A 682 24.11 -30.61 0.43
N ALA A 683 24.48 -29.40 0.85
CA ALA A 683 25.86 -29.09 1.20
C ALA A 683 26.32 -29.91 2.45
N PRO A 684 27.41 -30.69 2.38
CA PRO A 684 27.86 -31.54 3.49
C PRO A 684 28.12 -30.79 4.80
N ALA A 685 28.63 -29.56 4.72
CA ALA A 685 28.87 -28.70 5.88
C ALA A 685 27.58 -28.32 6.62
N LEU A 686 26.45 -28.15 5.90
CA LEU A 686 25.15 -27.93 6.53
C LEU A 686 24.63 -29.20 7.19
N LEU A 687 24.78 -30.37 6.56
CA LEU A 687 24.35 -31.65 7.15
C LEU A 687 25.07 -31.97 8.45
N GLN A 688 26.35 -31.62 8.58
CA GLN A 688 27.10 -31.85 9.81
C GLN A 688 26.51 -31.09 11.01
N VAL A 689 25.96 -29.89 10.78
CA VAL A 689 25.44 -29.03 11.86
C VAL A 689 23.93 -29.14 12.00
N PHE A 690 23.20 -29.07 10.88
CA PHE A 690 21.74 -29.00 10.81
C PHE A 690 21.09 -30.31 10.34
N GLY A 691 21.87 -31.36 10.07
CA GLY A 691 21.34 -32.70 9.83
C GLY A 691 20.89 -33.40 11.11
N PHE A 692 19.80 -34.17 11.01
CA PHE A 692 19.28 -35.03 12.10
C PHE A 692 19.78 -36.48 12.02
N GLN A 693 20.39 -36.87 10.89
CA GLN A 693 20.84 -38.23 10.61
C GLN A 693 22.35 -38.26 10.33
N ASN A 694 22.94 -39.45 10.31
CA ASN A 694 24.32 -39.70 9.84
C ASN A 694 25.42 -38.83 10.51
N GLY A 695 25.29 -38.55 11.81
CA GLY A 695 26.30 -37.78 12.57
C GLY A 695 26.10 -36.27 12.56
N GLY A 696 24.97 -35.76 12.08
CA GLY A 696 24.59 -34.36 12.21
C GLY A 696 24.25 -33.96 13.66
N ARG A 697 24.44 -32.68 13.98
CA ARG A 697 24.33 -32.13 15.35
C ARG A 697 23.08 -31.28 15.60
N ALA A 698 22.06 -31.36 14.73
CA ALA A 698 20.88 -30.51 14.82
C ALA A 698 20.11 -30.69 16.14
N GLY A 699 19.96 -31.94 16.58
CA GLY A 699 19.27 -32.25 17.84
C GLY A 699 19.99 -31.70 19.06
N GLU A 700 21.33 -31.68 19.06
CA GLU A 700 22.12 -31.06 20.14
C GLU A 700 21.90 -29.54 20.18
N LEU A 701 21.91 -28.90 19.00
CA LEU A 701 21.70 -27.45 18.88
C LEU A 701 20.29 -27.05 19.33
N ILE A 702 19.25 -27.78 18.91
CA ILE A 702 17.87 -27.49 19.31
C ILE A 702 17.69 -27.68 20.80
N ASN A 703 18.21 -28.78 21.35
CA ASN A 703 18.16 -29.00 22.80
C ASN A 703 18.85 -27.86 23.57
N PHE A 704 19.99 -27.38 23.07
CA PHE A 704 20.66 -26.21 23.63
C PHE A 704 19.79 -24.94 23.54
N ILE A 705 19.25 -24.59 22.37
CA ILE A 705 18.44 -23.37 22.21
C ILE A 705 17.18 -23.41 23.08
N VAL A 706 16.50 -24.55 23.12
CA VAL A 706 15.30 -24.77 23.95
C VAL A 706 15.64 -24.67 25.44
N GLN A 707 16.83 -25.15 25.87
CA GLN A 707 17.33 -24.93 27.22
C GLN A 707 17.54 -23.45 27.54
N GLN A 708 18.13 -22.68 26.61
CA GLN A 708 18.28 -21.23 26.78
C GLN A 708 16.93 -20.52 26.84
N CYS A 709 15.93 -20.92 26.05
CA CYS A 709 14.58 -20.34 26.08
C CYS A 709 13.97 -20.40 27.49
N THR A 710 14.13 -21.52 28.21
CA THR A 710 13.58 -21.60 29.58
C THR A 710 14.36 -20.81 30.60
N ILE A 711 15.64 -20.51 30.38
CA ILE A 711 16.34 -19.53 31.21
C ILE A 711 15.58 -18.20 31.14
N TYR A 712 15.21 -17.74 29.95
CA TYR A 712 14.39 -16.54 29.80
C TYR A 712 13.00 -16.69 30.42
N LEU A 713 12.32 -17.84 30.24
CA LEU A 713 11.02 -18.09 30.89
C LEU A 713 11.11 -18.00 32.43
N ILE A 714 12.21 -18.48 33.02
CA ILE A 714 12.42 -18.48 34.48
C ILE A 714 12.72 -17.07 34.99
N HIS A 715 13.60 -16.35 34.30
CA HIS A 715 14.19 -15.11 34.80
C HIS A 715 13.45 -13.84 34.35
N TRP A 716 12.85 -13.83 33.14
CA TRP A 716 12.14 -12.70 32.54
C TRP A 716 10.69 -13.02 32.10
N PRO A 717 9.85 -13.69 32.94
CA PRO A 717 8.50 -14.09 32.55
C PRO A 717 7.53 -12.92 32.24
N THR A 718 7.88 -11.69 32.63
CA THR A 718 7.05 -10.49 32.50
C THR A 718 7.63 -9.43 31.56
N GLN A 719 8.75 -9.72 30.87
CA GLN A 719 9.29 -8.79 29.86
C GLN A 719 8.53 -8.99 28.54
N PRO A 720 7.60 -8.09 28.16
CA PRO A 720 6.58 -8.37 27.15
C PRO A 720 7.17 -8.69 25.78
N VAL A 721 8.10 -7.85 25.31
CA VAL A 721 8.66 -7.95 23.95
C VAL A 721 9.55 -9.19 23.79
N VAL A 722 10.36 -9.50 24.79
CA VAL A 722 11.20 -10.71 24.80
C VAL A 722 10.34 -11.97 24.87
N MET A 723 9.29 -11.97 25.70
CA MET A 723 8.39 -13.11 25.85
C MET A 723 7.56 -13.36 24.60
N GLN A 724 7.12 -12.31 23.89
CA GLN A 724 6.45 -12.45 22.59
C GLN A 724 7.37 -13.16 21.58
N ASN A 725 8.62 -12.70 21.42
CA ASN A 725 9.58 -13.31 20.51
C ASN A 725 9.96 -14.76 20.88
N LEU A 726 9.97 -15.09 22.19
CA LEU A 726 10.13 -16.47 22.66
C LEU A 726 8.95 -17.36 22.28
N MET A 727 7.71 -16.85 22.36
CA MET A 727 6.53 -17.59 21.90
C MET A 727 6.56 -17.79 20.39
N ASP A 728 6.91 -16.75 19.63
CA ASP A 728 7.03 -16.83 18.17
C ASP A 728 8.11 -17.83 17.75
N PHE A 729 9.26 -17.84 18.44
CA PHE A 729 10.30 -18.86 18.28
C PHE A 729 9.75 -20.28 18.46
N LEU A 730 9.06 -20.55 19.58
CA LEU A 730 8.51 -21.87 19.87
C LEU A 730 7.43 -22.27 18.87
N LEU A 731 6.59 -21.33 18.43
CA LEU A 731 5.56 -21.56 17.41
C LEU A 731 6.18 -21.92 16.06
N VAL A 732 7.18 -21.17 15.60
CA VAL A 732 7.90 -21.46 14.35
C VAL A 732 8.61 -22.81 14.43
N LEU A 733 9.31 -23.07 15.54
CA LEU A 733 9.99 -24.35 15.73
C LEU A 733 8.99 -25.52 15.78
N SER A 734 7.79 -25.33 16.35
CA SER A 734 6.75 -26.35 16.37
C SER A 734 6.19 -26.72 14.99
N LYS A 735 6.27 -25.80 14.00
CA LYS A 735 5.93 -26.07 12.60
C LYS A 735 7.01 -26.88 11.87
N THR A 736 8.21 -26.98 12.44
CA THR A 736 9.29 -27.81 11.91
C THR A 736 9.28 -29.20 12.58
N ASN A 737 9.56 -30.26 11.82
CA ASN A 737 9.74 -31.60 12.41
C ASN A 737 10.97 -31.71 13.33
N ALA A 738 11.77 -30.64 13.41
CA ALA A 738 12.99 -30.52 14.21
C ALA A 738 12.74 -30.66 15.72
N ILE A 739 11.63 -30.13 16.22
CA ILE A 739 11.28 -30.14 17.65
C ILE A 739 11.11 -31.56 18.21
N SER A 740 10.86 -32.56 17.36
CA SER A 740 10.66 -33.96 17.75
C SER A 740 11.80 -34.51 18.63
N CYS A 741 13.03 -34.04 18.42
CA CYS A 741 14.20 -34.49 19.16
C CYS A 741 14.20 -34.10 20.66
N VAL A 742 13.48 -33.04 21.05
CA VAL A 742 13.44 -32.57 22.46
C VAL A 742 12.23 -33.07 23.22
N LEU A 743 11.26 -33.73 22.56
CA LEU A 743 10.00 -34.15 23.19
C LEU A 743 10.22 -35.11 24.36
N HIS A 744 11.24 -35.97 24.29
CA HIS A 744 11.59 -36.91 25.38
C HIS A 744 12.52 -36.30 26.44
N SER A 745 12.98 -35.06 26.27
CA SER A 745 13.88 -34.45 27.25
C SER A 745 13.15 -34.18 28.57
N PRO A 746 13.79 -34.41 29.73
CA PRO A 746 13.15 -34.22 31.04
C PRO A 746 12.72 -32.77 31.24
N PHE A 747 13.47 -31.84 30.65
CA PHE A 747 13.18 -30.42 30.68
C PHE A 747 11.90 -30.07 29.91
N TRP A 748 11.74 -30.60 28.69
CA TRP A 748 10.53 -30.35 27.88
C TRP A 748 9.29 -30.87 28.60
N GLN A 749 9.38 -32.06 29.18
CA GLN A 749 8.31 -32.64 29.99
C GLN A 749 8.00 -31.79 31.23
N SER A 750 9.00 -31.20 31.87
CA SER A 750 8.80 -30.26 32.99
C SER A 750 8.09 -28.97 32.54
N LEU A 751 8.44 -28.42 31.37
CA LEU A 751 7.78 -27.25 30.80
C LEU A 751 6.31 -27.52 30.48
N VAL A 752 6.01 -28.66 29.84
CA VAL A 752 4.64 -29.11 29.55
C VAL A 752 3.83 -29.21 30.84
N GLN A 753 4.36 -29.92 31.84
CA GLN A 753 3.68 -30.11 33.11
C GLN A 753 3.48 -28.79 33.87
N SER A 754 4.48 -27.92 33.87
CA SER A 754 4.43 -26.60 34.51
C SER A 754 3.39 -25.70 33.83
N ASN A 755 3.35 -25.65 32.50
CA ASN A 755 2.36 -24.89 31.73
C ASN A 755 0.94 -25.39 31.96
N ALA A 756 0.71 -26.71 31.96
CA ALA A 756 -0.62 -27.26 32.12
C ALA A 756 -1.18 -27.06 33.54
N SER A 757 -0.32 -27.21 34.57
CA SER A 757 -0.74 -27.21 35.98
C SER A 757 -0.70 -25.86 36.69
N ALA A 758 0.13 -24.90 36.23
CA ALA A 758 0.23 -23.59 36.86
C ALA A 758 -1.03 -22.74 36.60
N GLY A 759 -1.70 -22.35 37.69
CA GLY A 759 -2.71 -21.29 37.69
C GLY A 759 -2.12 -19.90 37.47
N THR A 760 -2.95 -18.87 37.59
CA THR A 760 -2.47 -17.48 37.61
C THR A 760 -1.59 -17.20 38.83
N PHE A 761 -0.69 -16.22 38.73
CA PHE A 761 0.15 -15.78 39.85
C PHE A 761 -0.66 -15.43 41.12
N LEU A 762 -1.91 -14.97 40.98
CA LEU A 762 -2.81 -14.65 42.08
C LEU A 762 -3.34 -15.90 42.83
N VAL A 763 -3.36 -17.04 42.15
CA VAL A 763 -3.91 -18.32 42.65
C VAL A 763 -2.79 -19.26 43.11
N THR A 764 -1.63 -19.23 42.47
CA THR A 764 -0.48 -20.06 42.83
C THR A 764 0.24 -19.54 44.07
N GLY A 765 0.17 -20.28 45.18
CA GLY A 765 1.02 -20.04 46.35
C GLY A 765 2.49 -20.36 46.05
N GLY A 766 3.43 -19.61 46.65
CA GLY A 766 4.88 -19.66 46.37
C GLY A 766 5.63 -20.93 46.78
N GLY A 767 5.01 -22.12 46.70
CA GLY A 767 5.58 -23.42 47.10
C GLY A 767 5.84 -24.41 45.95
N GLY A 768 5.80 -23.98 44.69
CA GLY A 768 6.06 -24.83 43.50
C GLY A 768 7.52 -24.84 43.03
N ASP A 769 7.82 -25.67 42.04
CA ASP A 769 9.09 -25.67 41.29
C ASP A 769 9.36 -24.28 40.69
N GLN A 770 10.63 -23.89 40.52
CA GLN A 770 11.03 -22.56 40.00
C GLN A 770 10.37 -22.28 38.65
N LEU A 771 10.32 -23.28 37.77
CA LEU A 771 9.70 -23.18 36.46
C LEU A 771 8.19 -22.95 36.57
N GLN A 772 7.50 -23.67 37.45
CA GLN A 772 6.06 -23.53 37.66
C GLN A 772 5.71 -22.13 38.19
N ALA A 773 6.51 -21.59 39.11
CA ALA A 773 6.33 -20.25 39.64
C ALA A 773 6.58 -19.16 38.58
N ALA A 774 7.55 -19.37 37.68
CA ALA A 774 7.83 -18.44 36.60
C ALA A 774 6.73 -18.46 35.53
N VAL A 775 6.29 -19.65 35.13
CA VAL A 775 5.20 -19.85 34.17
C VAL A 775 3.89 -19.19 34.66
N ALA A 776 3.60 -19.23 35.97
CA ALA A 776 2.44 -18.55 36.56
C ALA A 776 2.44 -17.02 36.40
N ARG A 777 3.61 -16.39 36.16
CA ARG A 777 3.76 -14.94 35.95
C ARG A 777 3.63 -14.51 34.49
N ILE A 778 3.68 -15.45 33.55
CA ILE A 778 3.53 -15.14 32.13
C ILE A 778 2.11 -14.63 31.88
N PRO A 779 1.93 -13.53 31.13
CA PRO A 779 0.62 -13.02 30.75
C PRO A 779 -0.28 -14.09 30.11
N SER A 780 -1.59 -14.04 30.38
CA SER A 780 -2.55 -15.07 29.94
C SER A 780 -2.56 -15.30 28.42
N ALA A 781 -2.50 -14.22 27.62
CA ALA A 781 -2.44 -14.32 26.16
C ALA A 781 -1.19 -15.09 25.67
N LEU A 782 -0.02 -14.77 26.23
CA LEU A 782 1.24 -15.48 25.92
C LEU A 782 1.22 -16.93 26.43
N ARG A 783 0.54 -17.22 27.56
CA ARG A 783 0.31 -18.60 28.01
C ARG A 783 -0.58 -19.39 27.04
N GLY A 784 -1.54 -18.73 26.40
CA GLY A 784 -2.32 -19.30 25.30
C GLY A 784 -1.43 -19.69 24.11
N GLN A 785 -0.54 -18.80 23.68
CA GLN A 785 0.44 -19.07 22.61
C GLN A 785 1.43 -20.18 22.98
N LEU A 786 1.94 -20.19 24.22
CA LEU A 786 2.78 -21.29 24.72
C LEU A 786 2.05 -22.63 24.63
N THR A 787 0.78 -22.65 25.01
CA THR A 787 -0.07 -23.85 24.97
C THR A 787 -0.27 -24.33 23.53
N GLU A 788 -0.46 -23.40 22.57
CA GLU A 788 -0.49 -23.72 21.13
C GLU A 788 0.81 -24.38 20.66
N ALA A 789 1.97 -23.76 20.96
CA ALA A 789 3.28 -24.27 20.55
C ALA A 789 3.56 -25.66 21.14
N LEU A 790 3.25 -25.87 22.42
CA LEU A 790 3.44 -27.17 23.10
C LEU A 790 2.53 -28.27 22.53
N CYS A 791 1.30 -27.93 22.14
CA CYS A 791 0.39 -28.86 21.47
C CYS A 791 0.93 -29.25 20.09
N ARG A 792 1.27 -28.27 19.24
CA ARG A 792 1.82 -28.50 17.89
C ARG A 792 3.10 -29.33 17.92
N ALA A 793 4.02 -29.00 18.84
CA ALA A 793 5.27 -29.72 18.98
C ALA A 793 5.08 -31.22 19.22
N GLY A 794 4.10 -31.61 20.05
CA GLY A 794 3.76 -33.02 20.27
C GLY A 794 3.30 -33.76 19.02
N MET A 795 2.69 -33.04 18.07
CA MET A 795 2.12 -33.62 16.84
C MET A 795 3.17 -33.96 15.79
N THR A 796 4.40 -33.45 15.96
CA THR A 796 5.54 -33.78 15.09
C THR A 796 6.03 -35.22 15.25
N SER A 797 5.66 -35.91 16.35
CA SER A 797 6.01 -37.31 16.56
C SER A 797 5.29 -38.25 15.57
N GLU A 798 6.04 -39.20 15.00
CA GLU A 798 5.47 -40.24 14.14
C GLU A 798 4.68 -41.29 14.93
N ASP A 799 4.91 -41.43 16.24
CA ASP A 799 4.21 -42.38 17.10
C ASP A 799 2.87 -41.83 17.64
N ASP A 800 1.76 -42.44 17.22
CA ASP A 800 0.39 -42.12 17.62
C ASP A 800 0.18 -42.17 19.14
N ALA A 801 0.79 -43.14 19.83
CA ALA A 801 0.66 -43.28 21.29
C ALA A 801 1.34 -42.12 22.00
N MET A 802 2.52 -41.74 21.51
CA MET A 802 3.27 -40.59 21.98
C MET A 802 2.46 -39.30 21.76
N ARG A 803 1.95 -39.06 20.54
CA ARG A 803 1.14 -37.87 20.23
C ARG A 803 -0.03 -37.70 21.20
N LYS A 804 -0.77 -38.78 21.44
CA LYS A 804 -1.89 -38.80 22.38
C LYS A 804 -1.43 -38.52 23.81
N SER A 805 -0.38 -39.20 24.28
CA SER A 805 0.12 -39.02 25.65
C SER A 805 0.61 -37.58 25.91
N HIS A 806 1.29 -36.98 24.93
CA HIS A 806 1.77 -35.61 25.01
C HIS A 806 0.62 -34.61 24.99
N PHE A 807 -0.36 -34.80 24.10
CA PHE A 807 -1.57 -33.98 24.07
C PHE A 807 -2.34 -34.05 25.39
N ASP A 808 -2.55 -35.25 25.94
CA ASP A 808 -3.22 -35.43 27.23
C ASP A 808 -2.44 -34.75 28.37
N ALA A 809 -1.10 -34.76 28.34
CA ALA A 809 -0.28 -34.07 29.33
C ALA A 809 -0.44 -32.54 29.30
N VAL A 810 -0.71 -31.96 28.14
CA VAL A 810 -1.01 -30.52 28.00
C VAL A 810 -2.47 -30.22 28.37
N ALA A 811 -3.42 -30.96 27.81
CA ALA A 811 -4.84 -30.60 27.82
C ALA A 811 -5.59 -31.02 29.09
N ARG A 812 -5.34 -32.23 29.61
CA ARG A 812 -6.10 -32.79 30.75
C ARG A 812 -5.98 -31.99 32.05
N PRO A 813 -4.80 -31.44 32.42
CA PRO A 813 -4.71 -30.61 33.61
C PRO A 813 -5.53 -29.30 33.49
N VAL A 814 -5.65 -28.74 32.28
CA VAL A 814 -6.47 -27.54 32.01
C VAL A 814 -7.95 -27.86 32.18
N GLU A 815 -8.42 -28.99 31.65
CA GLU A 815 -9.78 -29.50 31.88
C GLU A 815 -10.06 -29.70 33.38
N ALA A 816 -9.15 -30.35 34.10
CA ALA A 816 -9.31 -30.60 35.54
C ALA A 816 -9.42 -29.29 36.36
N ARG A 817 -8.67 -28.24 35.99
CA ARG A 817 -8.77 -26.91 36.60
C ARG A 817 -10.13 -26.27 36.35
N LEU A 818 -10.63 -26.30 35.12
CA LEU A 818 -11.98 -25.82 34.80
C LEU A 818 -13.05 -26.58 35.59
N GLN A 819 -12.97 -27.91 35.63
CA GLN A 819 -13.90 -28.75 36.39
C GLN A 819 -13.88 -28.43 37.89
N THR A 820 -12.71 -28.13 38.45
CA THR A 820 -12.57 -27.75 39.86
C THR A 820 -13.25 -26.40 40.15
N LEU A 821 -13.14 -25.43 39.24
CA LEU A 821 -13.80 -24.14 39.40
C LEU A 821 -15.33 -24.25 39.34
N ILE A 822 -15.86 -24.96 38.34
CA ILE A 822 -17.32 -25.09 38.18
C ILE A 822 -17.96 -25.96 39.26
N ALA A 823 -17.19 -26.81 39.93
CA ALA A 823 -17.64 -27.63 41.05
C ALA A 823 -17.75 -26.85 42.38
N MET A 824 -17.34 -25.57 42.42
CA MET A 824 -17.47 -24.75 43.62
C MET A 824 -18.95 -24.57 44.03
N PRO A 825 -19.31 -24.77 45.31
CA PRO A 825 -20.72 -24.81 45.75
C PRO A 825 -21.49 -23.50 45.53
N ASN A 826 -20.81 -22.37 45.37
CA ASN A 826 -21.40 -21.04 45.13
C ASN A 826 -21.00 -20.44 43.76
N PHE A 827 -20.59 -21.27 42.78
CA PHE A 827 -20.07 -20.78 41.49
C PHE A 827 -21.00 -19.79 40.77
N GLU A 828 -22.32 -20.02 40.79
CA GLU A 828 -23.32 -19.15 40.15
C GLU A 828 -23.68 -17.90 40.98
N SER A 829 -23.07 -17.73 42.16
CA SER A 829 -23.38 -16.58 43.01
C SER A 829 -22.76 -15.30 42.47
N LYS A 830 -23.44 -14.16 42.67
CA LYS A 830 -22.88 -12.83 42.34
C LYS A 830 -21.56 -12.54 43.06
N GLN A 831 -21.29 -13.19 44.19
CA GLN A 831 -20.04 -13.03 44.92
C GLN A 831 -18.88 -13.71 44.18
N THR A 832 -19.08 -14.93 43.69
CA THR A 832 -18.08 -15.65 42.89
C THR A 832 -17.89 -15.03 41.52
N ALA A 833 -18.96 -14.54 40.89
CA ALA A 833 -18.89 -13.84 39.60
C ALA A 833 -18.01 -12.57 39.65
N ASN A 834 -17.85 -11.97 40.84
CA ASN A 834 -17.05 -10.78 41.09
C ASN A 834 -15.71 -11.08 41.83
N ASP A 835 -15.35 -12.35 42.08
CA ASP A 835 -14.04 -12.68 42.68
C ASP A 835 -12.96 -12.63 41.60
N ILE A 836 -12.06 -11.65 41.72
CA ILE A 836 -10.95 -11.40 40.78
C ILE A 836 -10.11 -12.66 40.56
N ARG A 837 -9.89 -13.49 41.59
CA ARG A 837 -9.08 -14.72 41.43
C ARG A 837 -9.75 -15.74 40.54
N VAL A 838 -11.07 -15.83 40.60
CA VAL A 838 -11.86 -16.73 39.75
C VAL A 838 -11.92 -16.19 38.34
N GLN A 839 -12.11 -14.88 38.18
CA GLN A 839 -12.10 -14.22 36.87
C GLN A 839 -10.76 -14.41 36.16
N GLU A 840 -9.65 -14.09 36.79
CA GLU A 840 -8.31 -14.22 36.19
C GLU A 840 -7.95 -15.68 35.86
N GLU A 841 -8.33 -16.64 36.72
CA GLU A 841 -8.12 -18.06 36.42
C GLU A 841 -8.98 -18.54 35.23
N LEU A 842 -10.22 -18.05 35.11
CA LEU A 842 -11.06 -18.34 33.94
C LEU A 842 -10.50 -17.72 32.67
N LYS A 843 -9.99 -16.47 32.72
CA LYS A 843 -9.33 -15.82 31.57
C LYS A 843 -8.14 -16.65 31.09
N LEU A 844 -7.28 -17.09 32.00
CA LEU A 844 -6.16 -17.97 31.67
C LEU A 844 -6.62 -19.30 31.07
N ILE A 845 -7.63 -19.94 31.65
CA ILE A 845 -8.15 -21.21 31.12
C ILE A 845 -8.69 -21.02 29.70
N LEU A 846 -9.47 -19.96 29.45
CA LEU A 846 -10.00 -19.66 28.11
C LEU A 846 -8.87 -19.42 27.10
N GLU A 847 -7.82 -18.69 27.47
CA GLU A 847 -6.63 -18.51 26.63
C GLU A 847 -5.91 -19.83 26.33
N MET A 848 -5.81 -20.73 27.31
CA MET A 848 -5.23 -22.06 27.09
C MET A 848 -6.12 -22.92 26.18
N TYR A 849 -7.45 -22.86 26.31
CA TYR A 849 -8.39 -23.50 25.37
C TYR A 849 -8.26 -22.91 23.96
N SER A 850 -8.10 -21.59 23.83
CA SER A 850 -7.81 -20.91 22.56
C SER A 850 -6.49 -21.38 21.95
N GLY A 851 -5.44 -21.56 22.76
CA GLY A 851 -4.17 -22.14 22.30
C GLY A 851 -4.31 -23.58 21.79
N ILE A 852 -5.06 -24.42 22.51
CA ILE A 852 -5.37 -25.79 22.08
C ILE A 852 -6.16 -25.77 20.76
N ALA A 853 -7.15 -24.90 20.62
CA ALA A 853 -7.92 -24.74 19.38
C ALA A 853 -7.04 -24.26 18.21
N ARG A 854 -6.15 -23.30 18.40
CA ARG A 854 -5.22 -22.81 17.36
C ARG A 854 -4.17 -23.85 16.94
N SER A 855 -3.88 -24.85 17.78
CA SER A 855 -2.94 -25.95 17.47
C SER A 855 -3.48 -27.00 16.49
N SER A 856 -4.60 -26.71 15.83
CA SER A 856 -5.26 -27.60 14.87
C SER A 856 -4.45 -27.75 13.58
N GLU A 857 -4.15 -29.00 13.27
CA GLU A 857 -3.43 -29.47 12.09
C GLU A 857 -4.03 -30.82 11.66
N SER A 858 -3.63 -31.32 10.50
CA SER A 858 -4.10 -32.60 9.94
C SER A 858 -3.87 -33.79 10.89
N LYS A 859 -2.86 -33.77 11.75
CA LYS A 859 -2.59 -34.83 12.74
C LYS A 859 -3.26 -34.62 14.11
N SER A 860 -3.73 -33.41 14.41
CA SER A 860 -4.20 -33.03 15.76
C SER A 860 -5.72 -32.84 15.86
N HIS A 861 -6.42 -32.62 14.74
CA HIS A 861 -7.84 -32.27 14.75
C HIS A 861 -8.72 -33.29 15.50
N GLY A 862 -8.44 -34.59 15.39
CA GLY A 862 -9.19 -35.64 16.09
C GLY A 862 -9.03 -35.58 17.62
N LEU A 863 -7.84 -35.24 18.13
CA LEU A 863 -7.59 -35.09 19.57
C LEU A 863 -8.21 -33.80 20.11
N ILE A 864 -8.10 -32.70 19.35
CA ILE A 864 -8.62 -31.39 19.72
C ILE A 864 -10.15 -31.39 19.77
N SER A 865 -10.81 -31.96 18.75
CA SER A 865 -12.27 -32.08 18.72
C SER A 865 -12.81 -32.92 19.88
N ALA A 866 -12.20 -34.08 20.15
CA ALA A 866 -12.57 -34.93 21.28
C ALA A 866 -12.45 -34.23 22.65
N PHE A 867 -11.53 -33.26 22.77
CA PHE A 867 -11.31 -32.48 23.99
C PHE A 867 -12.20 -31.24 24.09
N CYS A 868 -12.33 -30.45 23.02
CA CYS A 868 -13.00 -29.15 23.05
C CYS A 868 -14.53 -29.25 22.96
N LEU A 869 -15.07 -30.22 22.20
CA LEU A 869 -16.52 -30.31 21.98
C LEU A 869 -17.32 -30.49 23.29
N PRO A 870 -16.92 -31.37 24.24
CA PRO A 870 -17.60 -31.46 25.53
C PRO A 870 -17.52 -30.19 26.38
N ALA A 871 -16.51 -29.34 26.16
CA ALA A 871 -16.32 -28.10 26.92
C ALA A 871 -17.23 -26.96 26.44
N LEU A 872 -17.72 -26.98 25.20
CA LEU A 872 -18.51 -25.87 24.63
C LEU A 872 -19.74 -25.50 25.48
N PRO A 873 -20.62 -26.43 25.88
CA PRO A 873 -21.78 -26.07 26.70
C PRO A 873 -21.37 -25.55 28.10
N VAL A 874 -20.24 -26.02 28.63
CA VAL A 874 -19.69 -25.57 29.91
C VAL A 874 -19.22 -24.13 29.80
N ILE A 875 -18.50 -23.79 28.73
CA ILE A 875 -18.00 -22.43 28.48
C ILE A 875 -19.17 -21.46 28.22
N VAL A 876 -20.22 -21.87 27.51
CA VAL A 876 -21.45 -21.04 27.37
C VAL A 876 -22.11 -20.78 28.72
N ARG A 877 -22.12 -21.75 29.64
CA ARG A 877 -22.61 -21.54 31.01
C ARG A 877 -21.71 -20.56 31.79
N VAL A 878 -20.39 -20.65 31.64
CA VAL A 878 -19.45 -19.68 32.23
C VAL A 878 -19.75 -18.28 31.69
N PHE A 879 -19.86 -18.12 30.37
CA PHE A 879 -20.22 -16.87 29.72
C PHE A 879 -21.52 -16.28 30.28
N HIS A 880 -22.55 -17.09 30.46
CA HIS A 880 -23.84 -16.65 31.03
C HIS A 880 -23.68 -16.02 32.43
N ILE A 881 -22.82 -16.59 33.27
CA ILE A 881 -22.59 -16.13 34.64
C ILE A 881 -21.69 -14.89 34.68
N PHE A 882 -20.65 -14.85 33.84
CA PHE A 882 -19.60 -13.83 33.86
C PHE A 882 -19.74 -12.73 32.79
N HIS A 883 -20.90 -12.60 32.15
CA HIS A 883 -21.20 -11.56 31.12
C HIS A 883 -20.97 -10.09 31.55
N GLY A 884 -20.69 -9.83 32.83
CA GLY A 884 -20.37 -8.50 33.34
C GLY A 884 -18.90 -8.09 33.18
N ASP A 885 -17.99 -9.02 32.90
CA ASP A 885 -16.57 -8.79 32.65
C ASP A 885 -16.31 -8.79 31.14
N SER A 886 -15.93 -7.64 30.56
CA SER A 886 -15.76 -7.48 29.12
C SER A 886 -14.62 -8.33 28.55
N GLN A 887 -13.55 -8.57 29.31
CA GLN A 887 -12.45 -9.43 28.85
C GLN A 887 -12.88 -10.90 28.78
N LEU A 888 -13.68 -11.39 29.73
CA LEU A 888 -14.21 -12.76 29.67
C LEU A 888 -15.20 -12.95 28.52
N VAL A 889 -15.97 -11.91 28.18
CA VAL A 889 -16.84 -11.90 27.00
C VAL A 889 -15.99 -12.04 25.74
N ASP A 890 -15.00 -11.17 25.55
CA ASP A 890 -14.11 -11.17 24.40
C ASP A 890 -13.36 -12.51 24.25
N LEU A 891 -12.70 -12.99 25.31
CA LEU A 891 -11.97 -14.26 25.29
C LEU A 891 -12.85 -15.46 24.96
N THR A 892 -14.12 -15.45 25.40
CA THR A 892 -15.05 -16.52 25.06
C THR A 892 -15.42 -16.48 23.58
N LEU A 893 -15.76 -15.30 23.05
CA LEU A 893 -16.08 -15.13 21.64
C LEU A 893 -14.88 -15.53 20.76
N THR A 894 -13.70 -15.05 21.11
CA THR A 894 -12.42 -15.34 20.45
C THR A 894 -12.09 -16.83 20.47
N PHE A 895 -12.27 -17.53 21.59
CA PHE A 895 -12.11 -18.99 21.65
C PHE A 895 -13.02 -19.71 20.65
N PHE A 896 -14.31 -19.35 20.60
CA PHE A 896 -15.24 -19.94 19.64
C PHE A 896 -14.84 -19.63 18.20
N CYS A 897 -14.40 -18.41 17.90
CA CYS A 897 -13.89 -18.04 16.58
C CYS A 897 -12.72 -18.94 16.16
N PHE A 898 -11.69 -19.07 16.99
CA PHE A 898 -10.52 -19.89 16.70
C PHE A 898 -10.87 -21.38 16.56
N LEU A 899 -11.73 -21.91 17.43
CA LEU A 899 -12.14 -23.31 17.33
C LEU A 899 -12.90 -23.58 16.03
N VAL A 900 -13.88 -22.74 15.68
CA VAL A 900 -14.66 -22.93 14.47
C VAL A 900 -13.77 -22.77 13.24
N GLU A 901 -12.95 -21.73 13.16
CA GLU A 901 -12.01 -21.50 12.06
C GLU A 901 -11.14 -22.74 11.79
N ALA A 902 -10.61 -23.31 12.88
CA ALA A 902 -9.59 -24.33 12.78
C ALA A 902 -10.14 -25.76 12.65
N GLN A 903 -11.34 -26.04 13.20
CA GLN A 903 -11.89 -27.40 13.27
C GLN A 903 -13.07 -27.66 12.33
N ILE A 904 -13.91 -26.67 11.99
CA ILE A 904 -15.24 -26.93 11.41
C ILE A 904 -15.20 -27.76 10.12
N CYS A 905 -14.17 -27.56 9.29
CA CYS A 905 -13.95 -28.29 8.05
C CYS A 905 -13.58 -29.78 8.26
N TYR A 906 -13.01 -30.15 9.41
CA TYR A 906 -12.64 -31.54 9.73
C TYR A 906 -13.71 -32.31 10.50
N LEU A 907 -14.71 -31.64 11.05
CA LEU A 907 -15.72 -32.27 11.91
C LEU A 907 -16.70 -33.14 11.13
N THR A 908 -17.09 -34.27 11.72
CA THR A 908 -18.21 -35.08 11.23
C THR A 908 -19.52 -34.28 11.32
N PRO A 909 -20.58 -34.62 10.55
CA PRO A 909 -21.86 -33.92 10.64
C PRO A 909 -22.45 -33.90 12.06
N ARG A 910 -22.25 -34.98 12.83
CA ARG A 910 -22.67 -35.08 14.23
C ARG A 910 -21.93 -34.10 15.13
N ASP A 911 -20.61 -33.99 14.98
CA ASP A 911 -19.78 -33.12 15.81
C ASP A 911 -19.98 -31.65 15.42
N ALA A 912 -20.13 -31.37 14.12
CA ALA A 912 -20.48 -30.05 13.60
C ALA A 912 -21.82 -29.57 14.19
N LEU A 913 -22.82 -30.46 14.32
CA LEU A 913 -24.10 -30.13 14.94
C LEU A 913 -23.95 -29.64 16.40
N GLN A 914 -23.02 -30.21 17.17
CA GLN A 914 -22.73 -29.78 18.53
C GLN A 914 -22.11 -28.37 18.56
N VAL A 915 -21.23 -28.06 17.61
CA VAL A 915 -20.66 -26.71 17.44
C VAL A 915 -21.76 -25.72 17.07
N TYR A 916 -22.57 -26.00 16.05
CA TYR A 916 -23.68 -25.14 15.63
C TYR A 916 -24.65 -24.84 16.78
N THR A 917 -25.00 -25.87 17.56
CA THR A 917 -25.90 -25.72 18.71
C THR A 917 -25.28 -24.81 19.78
N SER A 918 -23.99 -25.02 20.12
CA SER A 918 -23.30 -24.25 21.14
C SER A 918 -23.09 -22.79 20.72
N CYS A 919 -22.72 -22.54 19.46
CA CYS A 919 -22.60 -21.19 18.89
C CYS A 919 -23.94 -20.45 18.91
N ASN A 920 -25.03 -21.12 18.56
CA ASN A 920 -26.37 -20.53 18.61
C ASN A 920 -26.77 -20.15 20.05
N GLU A 921 -26.46 -20.99 21.03
CA GLU A 921 -26.69 -20.68 22.45
C GLU A 921 -25.82 -19.52 22.95
N LEU A 922 -24.55 -19.46 22.53
CA LEU A 922 -23.64 -18.35 22.83
C LEU A 922 -24.18 -17.03 22.29
N ILE A 923 -24.50 -16.97 20.99
CA ILE A 923 -25.03 -15.76 20.34
C ILE A 923 -26.33 -15.31 21.01
N ARG A 924 -27.26 -16.24 21.27
CA ARG A 924 -28.50 -15.93 22.01
C ARG A 924 -28.23 -15.39 23.40
N THR A 925 -27.23 -15.91 24.10
CA THR A 925 -26.89 -15.47 25.45
C THR A 925 -26.27 -14.08 25.43
N TYR A 926 -25.38 -13.80 24.47
CA TYR A 926 -24.82 -12.46 24.25
C TYR A 926 -25.94 -11.45 23.98
N CYS A 927 -26.78 -11.71 22.97
CA CYS A 927 -27.84 -10.77 22.59
C CYS A 927 -28.85 -10.54 23.72
N ARG A 928 -29.18 -11.55 24.53
CA ARG A 928 -30.07 -11.38 25.69
C ARG A 928 -29.53 -10.43 26.75
N HIS A 929 -28.22 -10.44 26.99
CA HIS A 929 -27.60 -9.63 28.05
C HIS A 929 -27.17 -8.24 27.55
N HIS A 930 -26.94 -8.08 26.25
CA HIS A 930 -26.40 -6.84 25.67
C HIS A 930 -27.42 -6.04 24.83
N ALA A 931 -28.57 -6.63 24.44
CA ALA A 931 -29.61 -5.90 23.72
C ALA A 931 -30.22 -4.76 24.57
N GLY A 932 -30.21 -3.54 24.03
CA GLY A 932 -30.80 -2.36 24.68
C GLY A 932 -29.97 -1.74 25.82
N ARG A 933 -28.75 -2.23 26.07
CA ARG A 933 -27.85 -1.65 27.08
C ARG A 933 -27.20 -0.37 26.55
N VAL A 934 -27.61 0.77 27.11
CA VAL A 934 -26.94 2.07 26.94
C VAL A 934 -25.94 2.19 28.09
N SER A 935 -24.65 2.08 27.80
CA SER A 935 -23.62 2.38 28.79
C SER A 935 -23.43 3.89 28.89
N VAL A 936 -23.12 4.37 30.09
CA VAL A 936 -22.86 5.79 30.38
C VAL A 936 -21.36 6.11 30.27
N LEU A 937 -20.52 5.09 30.11
CA LEU A 937 -19.05 5.21 29.98
C LEU A 937 -18.64 5.38 28.51
N GLY A 938 -17.58 6.16 28.26
CA GLY A 938 -17.11 6.50 26.92
C GLY A 938 -16.66 5.31 26.05
N ASP A 939 -16.21 4.22 26.67
CA ASP A 939 -15.57 3.09 25.98
C ASP A 939 -16.57 2.03 25.47
N ALA A 940 -17.87 2.23 25.72
CA ALA A 940 -18.87 1.21 25.44
C ALA A 940 -19.21 1.01 23.96
N GLU A 941 -18.86 1.97 23.10
CA GLU A 941 -18.95 1.80 21.65
C GLU A 941 -17.79 0.93 21.13
N GLU A 942 -16.59 1.07 21.69
CA GLU A 942 -15.41 0.26 21.33
C GLU A 942 -15.55 -1.20 21.79
N GLU A 943 -16.05 -1.42 23.00
CA GLU A 943 -16.36 -2.78 23.50
C GLU A 943 -17.39 -3.47 22.59
N LYS A 944 -18.48 -2.75 22.22
CA LYS A 944 -19.50 -3.27 21.31
C LYS A 944 -18.93 -3.55 19.91
N TYR A 945 -18.00 -2.73 19.44
CA TYR A 945 -17.32 -2.95 18.17
C TYR A 945 -16.55 -4.28 18.19
N SER A 946 -15.73 -4.55 19.21
CA SER A 946 -14.95 -5.80 19.32
C SER A 946 -15.85 -7.03 19.35
N ASP A 947 -16.86 -7.01 20.21
CA ASP A 947 -17.81 -8.13 20.36
C ASP A 947 -18.55 -8.43 19.05
N LEU A 948 -19.08 -7.39 18.39
CA LEU A 948 -19.83 -7.55 17.15
C LEU A 948 -18.94 -8.02 16.00
N PHE A 949 -17.68 -7.56 15.97
CA PHE A 949 -16.69 -8.03 15.01
C PHE A 949 -16.44 -9.53 15.20
N ALA A 950 -16.19 -9.98 16.44
CA ALA A 950 -15.99 -11.40 16.75
C ALA A 950 -17.23 -12.25 16.41
N LEU A 951 -18.45 -11.79 16.73
CA LEU A 951 -19.68 -12.50 16.38
C LEU A 951 -19.86 -12.66 14.86
N LEU A 952 -19.54 -11.62 14.08
CA LEU A 952 -19.60 -11.71 12.61
C LEU A 952 -18.53 -12.63 12.04
N GLN A 953 -17.32 -12.61 12.61
CA GLN A 953 -16.25 -13.52 12.23
C GLN A 953 -16.64 -14.97 12.53
N LEU A 954 -17.20 -15.24 13.70
CA LEU A 954 -17.75 -16.56 14.07
C LEU A 954 -18.81 -17.03 13.06
N LEU A 955 -19.78 -16.18 12.73
CA LEU A 955 -20.81 -16.49 11.74
C LEU A 955 -20.19 -16.80 10.36
N SER A 956 -19.15 -16.06 9.97
CA SER A 956 -18.44 -16.28 8.70
C SER A 956 -17.71 -17.63 8.69
N HIS A 957 -17.05 -17.99 9.80
CA HIS A 957 -16.37 -19.28 9.93
C HIS A 957 -17.34 -20.46 9.93
N LEU A 958 -18.52 -20.34 10.57
CA LEU A 958 -19.52 -21.41 10.60
C LEU A 958 -20.01 -21.82 9.19
N VAL A 959 -20.06 -20.83 8.29
CA VAL A 959 -20.50 -20.99 6.90
C VAL A 959 -19.40 -21.63 6.02
N SER A 960 -18.13 -21.51 6.40
CA SER A 960 -17.00 -22.02 5.61
C SER A 960 -17.07 -23.53 5.32
N LYS A 961 -17.73 -24.30 6.19
CA LYS A 961 -17.91 -25.76 6.03
C LYS A 961 -18.66 -26.14 4.76
N ASP A 962 -19.56 -25.28 4.27
CA ASP A 962 -20.31 -25.55 3.05
C ASP A 962 -19.42 -25.56 1.79
N PHE A 963 -18.21 -24.99 1.87
CA PHE A 963 -17.23 -24.96 0.77
C PHE A 963 -16.03 -25.87 1.00
N ILE A 964 -15.60 -26.00 2.25
CA ILE A 964 -14.38 -26.69 2.63
C ILE A 964 -14.78 -27.76 3.67
N ASP A 965 -15.04 -28.97 3.17
CA ASP A 965 -15.32 -30.13 4.00
C ASP A 965 -14.25 -31.21 3.77
N PHE A 966 -13.38 -31.39 4.77
CA PHE A 966 -12.36 -32.42 4.83
C PHE A 966 -12.79 -33.62 5.68
N SER A 967 -14.08 -33.72 6.04
CA SER A 967 -14.59 -34.84 6.84
C SER A 967 -14.62 -36.15 6.04
N ASP A 968 -14.23 -37.26 6.66
CA ASP A 968 -14.28 -38.58 6.03
C ASP A 968 -15.75 -38.98 5.77
N HIS A 969 -16.14 -39.07 4.49
CA HIS A 969 -17.51 -39.37 4.03
C HIS A 969 -17.94 -40.84 4.26
N THR A 970 -17.92 -41.30 5.50
CA THR A 970 -18.63 -42.52 5.95
C THR A 970 -19.97 -42.22 6.61
N ALA A 971 -20.35 -40.94 6.69
CA ALA A 971 -21.59 -40.49 7.30
C ALA A 971 -22.83 -40.85 6.46
N GLU A 972 -23.92 -41.24 7.12
CA GLU A 972 -25.21 -41.44 6.47
C GLU A 972 -25.71 -40.12 5.87
N GLN A 973 -26.23 -40.15 4.63
CA GLN A 973 -26.73 -38.95 3.91
C GLN A 973 -27.71 -38.12 4.76
N SER A 974 -28.49 -38.75 5.64
CA SER A 974 -29.42 -38.08 6.54
C SER A 974 -28.78 -37.16 7.56
N ASP A 975 -27.52 -37.40 7.96
CA ASP A 975 -26.83 -36.58 8.95
C ASP A 975 -26.16 -35.37 8.29
N VAL A 976 -25.72 -35.51 7.02
CA VAL A 976 -25.26 -34.40 6.19
C VAL A 976 -26.40 -33.40 5.94
N ASP A 977 -27.55 -33.90 5.49
CA ASP A 977 -28.72 -33.06 5.19
C ASP A 977 -29.21 -32.29 6.44
N LYS A 978 -29.15 -32.93 7.63
CA LYS A 978 -29.46 -32.27 8.91
C LYS A 978 -28.43 -31.21 9.27
N ALA A 979 -27.13 -31.50 9.13
CA ALA A 979 -26.08 -30.55 9.47
C ALA A 979 -26.18 -29.28 8.61
N THR A 980 -26.28 -29.42 7.28
CA THR A 980 -26.45 -28.29 6.33
C THR A 980 -27.71 -27.48 6.63
N GLY A 981 -28.82 -28.15 6.95
CA GLY A 981 -30.05 -27.47 7.38
C GLY A 981 -29.85 -26.63 8.65
N VAL A 982 -29.13 -27.17 9.64
CA VAL A 982 -28.86 -26.49 10.91
C VAL A 982 -27.85 -25.36 10.76
N VAL A 983 -26.83 -25.46 9.89
CA VAL A 983 -25.88 -24.36 9.61
C VAL A 983 -26.65 -23.13 9.16
N ALA A 984 -27.47 -23.30 8.12
CA ALA A 984 -28.28 -22.23 7.58
C ALA A 984 -29.22 -21.63 8.63
N GLU A 985 -29.80 -22.45 9.51
CA GLU A 985 -30.64 -21.98 10.61
C GLU A 985 -29.86 -21.21 11.69
N VAL A 986 -28.67 -21.67 12.08
CA VAL A 986 -27.85 -21.03 13.12
C VAL A 986 -27.26 -19.72 12.63
N VAL A 987 -26.70 -19.70 11.41
CA VAL A 987 -26.12 -18.49 10.83
C VAL A 987 -27.19 -17.43 10.63
N PHE A 988 -28.35 -17.85 10.13
CA PHE A 988 -29.50 -16.97 9.98
C PHE A 988 -30.05 -16.47 11.31
N ALA A 989 -30.20 -17.35 12.30
CA ALA A 989 -30.62 -16.97 13.64
C ALA A 989 -29.63 -15.99 14.27
N GLY A 990 -28.31 -16.17 14.06
CA GLY A 990 -27.30 -15.25 14.53
C GLY A 990 -27.34 -13.91 13.82
N LEU A 991 -27.38 -13.90 12.48
CA LEU A 991 -27.49 -12.67 11.69
C LEU A 991 -28.76 -11.88 12.03
N SER A 992 -29.89 -12.57 12.23
CA SER A 992 -31.15 -11.94 12.64
C SER A 992 -31.06 -11.21 13.98
N GLN A 993 -30.15 -11.64 14.86
CA GLN A 993 -29.90 -11.02 16.16
C GLN A 993 -28.85 -9.89 16.08
N VAL A 994 -27.90 -9.99 15.15
CA VAL A 994 -26.83 -8.99 14.94
C VAL A 994 -27.33 -7.78 14.14
N ILE A 995 -28.20 -7.96 13.13
CA ILE A 995 -28.72 -6.86 12.29
C ILE A 995 -29.27 -5.67 13.13
N PRO A 996 -30.11 -5.89 14.17
CA PRO A 996 -30.60 -4.78 15.00
C PRO A 996 -29.52 -4.03 15.79
N MET A 997 -28.35 -4.63 15.98
CA MET A 997 -27.22 -4.03 16.71
C MET A 997 -26.31 -3.18 15.80
N MET A 998 -26.42 -3.33 14.47
CA MET A 998 -25.64 -2.58 13.49
C MET A 998 -26.21 -1.17 13.25
N THR A 999 -25.85 -0.25 14.14
CA THR A 999 -26.22 1.16 14.02
C THR A 999 -25.40 1.87 12.93
N GLU A 1000 -25.89 3.01 12.42
CA GLU A 1000 -25.12 3.81 11.45
C GLU A 1000 -23.77 4.30 12.01
N GLN A 1001 -23.66 4.51 13.32
CA GLN A 1001 -22.40 4.87 13.99
C GLN A 1001 -21.41 3.70 13.98
N LEU A 1002 -21.85 2.49 14.32
CA LEU A 1002 -20.99 1.29 14.28
C LEU A 1002 -20.56 0.95 12.84
N LEU A 1003 -21.43 1.19 11.85
CA LEU A 1003 -21.09 1.02 10.45
C LEU A 1003 -20.14 2.11 9.90
N GLN A 1004 -19.78 3.13 10.68
CA GLN A 1004 -18.68 4.04 10.31
C GLN A 1004 -17.31 3.40 10.55
N TYR A 1005 -17.21 2.36 11.39
CA TYR A 1005 -15.95 1.66 11.61
C TYR A 1005 -15.59 0.79 10.39
N PRO A 1006 -14.50 1.10 9.67
CA PRO A 1006 -14.03 0.40 8.49
C PRO A 1006 -14.12 -1.12 8.50
N SER A 1007 -13.46 -1.74 9.48
CA SER A 1007 -13.28 -3.20 9.54
C SER A 1007 -14.59 -3.93 9.86
N LEU A 1008 -15.40 -3.37 10.77
CA LEU A 1008 -16.71 -3.92 11.11
C LEU A 1008 -17.65 -3.87 9.91
N SER A 1009 -17.70 -2.74 9.21
CA SER A 1009 -18.49 -2.61 7.98
C SER A 1009 -18.04 -3.60 6.92
N LYS A 1010 -16.74 -3.71 6.65
CA LYS A 1010 -16.21 -4.69 5.69
C LYS A 1010 -16.63 -6.11 6.06
N GLN A 1011 -16.48 -6.52 7.31
CA GLN A 1011 -16.86 -7.86 7.77
C GLN A 1011 -18.38 -8.09 7.63
N TYR A 1012 -19.21 -7.14 8.07
CA TYR A 1012 -20.66 -7.21 7.99
C TYR A 1012 -21.16 -7.35 6.55
N PHE A 1013 -20.74 -6.47 5.65
CA PHE A 1013 -21.21 -6.46 4.27
C PHE A 1013 -20.69 -7.64 3.47
N THR A 1014 -19.48 -8.16 3.78
CA THR A 1014 -18.98 -9.41 3.19
C THR A 1014 -19.90 -10.58 3.55
N LEU A 1015 -20.22 -10.75 4.83
CA LEU A 1015 -21.12 -11.82 5.29
C LEU A 1015 -22.53 -11.66 4.72
N VAL A 1016 -23.09 -10.44 4.72
CA VAL A 1016 -24.43 -10.17 4.16
C VAL A 1016 -24.47 -10.48 2.67
N SER A 1017 -23.49 -10.02 1.90
CA SER A 1017 -23.42 -10.28 0.45
C SER A 1017 -23.40 -11.78 0.18
N TYR A 1018 -22.59 -12.51 0.92
CA TYR A 1018 -22.51 -13.96 0.84
C TYR A 1018 -23.84 -14.63 1.20
N MET A 1019 -24.48 -14.24 2.31
CA MET A 1019 -25.75 -14.81 2.78
C MET A 1019 -26.87 -14.62 1.76
N VAL A 1020 -26.88 -13.49 1.08
CA VAL A 1020 -27.82 -13.24 -0.01
C VAL A 1020 -27.54 -14.17 -1.19
N GLU A 1021 -26.28 -14.30 -1.60
CA GLU A 1021 -25.91 -15.09 -2.78
C GLU A 1021 -26.27 -16.58 -2.63
N VAL A 1022 -26.01 -17.16 -1.45
CA VAL A 1022 -26.15 -18.60 -1.22
C VAL A 1022 -27.49 -18.96 -0.57
N TYR A 1023 -27.99 -18.14 0.35
CA TYR A 1023 -29.12 -18.47 1.22
C TYR A 1023 -30.33 -17.52 1.09
N ALA A 1024 -30.54 -16.94 -0.09
CA ALA A 1024 -31.66 -16.04 -0.37
C ALA A 1024 -33.05 -16.57 0.06
N GLU A 1025 -33.29 -17.88 -0.08
CA GLU A 1025 -34.54 -18.53 0.31
C GLU A 1025 -34.82 -18.40 1.82
N LYS A 1026 -33.78 -18.51 2.65
CA LYS A 1026 -33.90 -18.34 4.11
C LYS A 1026 -34.10 -16.87 4.48
N LEU A 1027 -33.40 -15.94 3.80
CA LEU A 1027 -33.62 -14.49 3.91
C LEU A 1027 -35.04 -14.06 3.57
N ALA A 1028 -35.69 -14.70 2.60
CA ALA A 1028 -37.09 -14.46 2.30
C ALA A 1028 -38.03 -14.79 3.47
N LEU A 1029 -37.64 -15.71 4.37
CA LEU A 1029 -38.43 -16.12 5.54
C LEU A 1029 -38.33 -15.17 6.74
N LEU A 1030 -37.43 -14.18 6.73
CA LEU A 1030 -37.29 -13.20 7.81
C LEU A 1030 -38.63 -12.52 8.16
N GLU A 1031 -38.70 -12.00 9.38
CA GLU A 1031 -39.71 -11.01 9.72
C GLU A 1031 -39.48 -9.73 8.91
N THR A 1032 -40.57 -9.08 8.50
CA THR A 1032 -40.52 -7.95 7.57
C THR A 1032 -39.75 -6.76 8.15
N GLU A 1033 -39.79 -6.57 9.47
CA GLU A 1033 -39.04 -5.49 10.15
C GLU A 1033 -37.53 -5.71 10.03
N LEU A 1034 -37.04 -6.92 10.33
CA LEU A 1034 -35.62 -7.28 10.20
C LEU A 1034 -35.14 -7.21 8.75
N PHE A 1035 -35.95 -7.69 7.80
CA PHE A 1035 -35.64 -7.57 6.37
C PHE A 1035 -35.56 -6.09 5.95
N SER A 1036 -36.40 -5.22 6.50
CA SER A 1036 -36.31 -3.78 6.26
C SER A 1036 -35.03 -3.16 6.85
N MET A 1037 -34.56 -3.60 8.01
CA MET A 1037 -33.29 -3.13 8.59
C MET A 1037 -32.09 -3.55 7.73
N LEU A 1038 -32.08 -4.80 7.24
CA LEU A 1038 -31.07 -5.30 6.31
C LEU A 1038 -30.98 -4.41 5.07
N LEU A 1039 -32.11 -4.09 4.44
CA LEU A 1039 -32.15 -3.24 3.25
C LEU A 1039 -31.72 -1.80 3.52
N LYS A 1040 -32.02 -1.25 4.72
CA LYS A 1040 -31.47 0.05 5.15
C LYS A 1040 -29.95 -0.01 5.30
N SER A 1041 -29.40 -1.09 5.85
CA SER A 1041 -27.95 -1.26 5.95
C SER A 1041 -27.29 -1.33 4.57
N LEU A 1042 -27.88 -2.03 3.59
CA LEU A 1042 -27.40 -2.04 2.20
C LEU A 1042 -27.44 -0.64 1.56
N LEU A 1043 -28.47 0.16 1.88
CA LEU A 1043 -28.57 1.55 1.42
C LEU A 1043 -27.45 2.44 2.01
N PHE A 1044 -27.06 2.20 3.26
CA PHE A 1044 -25.88 2.83 3.85
C PHE A 1044 -24.60 2.37 3.12
N GLY A 1045 -24.46 1.06 2.92
CA GLY A 1045 -23.27 0.45 2.34
C GLY A 1045 -22.96 0.90 0.90
N ILE A 1046 -23.97 1.17 0.06
CA ILE A 1046 -23.73 1.70 -1.31
C ILE A 1046 -23.15 3.12 -1.34
N ARG A 1047 -23.22 3.86 -0.22
CA ARG A 1047 -22.67 5.22 -0.06
C ARG A 1047 -21.45 5.27 0.87
N HIS A 1048 -20.90 4.11 1.20
CA HIS A 1048 -19.74 4.02 2.09
C HIS A 1048 -18.46 4.55 1.41
N VAL A 1049 -17.51 5.04 2.21
CA VAL A 1049 -16.24 5.59 1.69
C VAL A 1049 -15.36 4.50 1.07
N GLN A 1050 -15.44 3.28 1.59
CA GLN A 1050 -14.65 2.14 1.10
C GLN A 1050 -15.29 1.44 -0.11
N VAL A 1051 -14.52 1.30 -1.18
CA VAL A 1051 -14.93 0.69 -2.45
C VAL A 1051 -15.42 -0.76 -2.27
N GLU A 1052 -14.77 -1.56 -1.42
CA GLU A 1052 -15.15 -2.97 -1.20
C GLU A 1052 -16.55 -3.09 -0.60
N VAL A 1053 -16.85 -2.32 0.45
CA VAL A 1053 -18.18 -2.28 1.11
C VAL A 1053 -19.27 -1.90 0.10
N VAL A 1054 -19.00 -0.92 -0.75
CA VAL A 1054 -19.92 -0.49 -1.81
C VAL A 1054 -20.17 -1.63 -2.81
N ARG A 1055 -19.11 -2.34 -3.23
CA ARG A 1055 -19.23 -3.49 -4.17
C ARG A 1055 -20.03 -4.64 -3.56
N TYR A 1056 -19.76 -5.02 -2.31
CA TYR A 1056 -20.52 -6.06 -1.61
C TYR A 1056 -22.00 -5.67 -1.42
N SER A 1057 -22.27 -4.39 -1.14
CA SER A 1057 -23.64 -3.89 -1.01
C SER A 1057 -24.40 -3.99 -2.34
N PHE A 1058 -23.77 -3.60 -3.46
CA PHE A 1058 -24.35 -3.76 -4.78
C PHE A 1058 -24.56 -5.22 -5.18
N GLN A 1059 -23.59 -6.09 -4.90
CA GLN A 1059 -23.72 -7.53 -5.13
C GLN A 1059 -24.92 -8.10 -4.37
N ALA A 1060 -25.04 -7.80 -3.07
CA ALA A 1060 -26.18 -8.21 -2.25
C ALA A 1060 -27.52 -7.71 -2.83
N ILE A 1061 -27.62 -6.45 -3.23
CA ILE A 1061 -28.86 -5.91 -3.84
C ILE A 1061 -29.19 -6.65 -5.15
N GLY A 1062 -28.19 -6.86 -6.00
CA GLY A 1062 -28.34 -7.55 -7.28
C GLY A 1062 -28.77 -9.00 -7.13
N GLU A 1063 -28.19 -9.73 -6.19
CA GLU A 1063 -28.54 -11.13 -5.93
C GLU A 1063 -29.93 -11.28 -5.28
N LEU A 1064 -30.36 -10.37 -4.37
CA LEU A 1064 -31.74 -10.36 -3.85
C LEU A 1064 -32.77 -10.16 -4.97
N ALA A 1065 -32.50 -9.20 -5.86
CA ALA A 1065 -33.35 -8.95 -7.02
C ALA A 1065 -33.35 -10.18 -7.97
N GLY A 1066 -32.16 -10.70 -8.28
CA GLY A 1066 -31.99 -11.88 -9.12
C GLY A 1066 -32.71 -13.12 -8.58
N PHE A 1067 -32.70 -13.32 -7.26
CA PHE A 1067 -33.46 -14.38 -6.59
C PHE A 1067 -34.97 -14.23 -6.79
N HIS A 1068 -35.52 -13.03 -6.54
CA HIS A 1068 -36.96 -12.80 -6.73
C HIS A 1068 -37.39 -12.94 -8.19
N TRP A 1069 -36.53 -12.51 -9.13
CA TRP A 1069 -36.76 -12.72 -10.56
C TRP A 1069 -36.90 -14.20 -10.91
N LYS A 1070 -35.92 -15.02 -10.51
CA LYS A 1070 -35.93 -16.48 -10.74
C LYS A 1070 -37.13 -17.16 -10.09
N ALA A 1071 -37.54 -16.72 -8.89
CA ALA A 1071 -38.73 -17.23 -8.21
C ALA A 1071 -40.01 -16.94 -9.01
N ARG A 1072 -40.16 -15.73 -9.57
CA ARG A 1072 -41.29 -15.37 -10.45
C ARG A 1072 -41.34 -16.25 -11.71
N GLU A 1073 -40.20 -16.53 -12.35
CA GLU A 1073 -40.14 -17.42 -13.52
C GLU A 1073 -40.62 -18.84 -13.20
N LYS A 1074 -40.39 -19.30 -11.96
CA LYS A 1074 -40.82 -20.62 -11.46
C LYS A 1074 -42.24 -20.64 -10.84
N ASN A 1075 -42.95 -19.51 -10.79
CA ASN A 1075 -44.21 -19.32 -10.06
C ASN A 1075 -44.10 -19.56 -8.54
N GLU A 1076 -42.96 -19.23 -7.94
CA GLU A 1076 -42.72 -19.25 -6.50
C GLU A 1076 -42.92 -17.85 -5.89
N LEU A 1077 -43.18 -17.78 -4.58
CA LEU A 1077 -43.47 -16.52 -3.88
C LEU A 1077 -42.25 -15.59 -3.77
N GLY A 1078 -41.02 -16.14 -3.69
CA GLY A 1078 -39.79 -15.37 -3.51
C GLY A 1078 -39.91 -14.32 -2.39
N LEU A 1079 -39.61 -13.05 -2.71
CA LEU A 1079 -39.68 -11.91 -1.78
C LEU A 1079 -41.07 -11.24 -1.70
N GLN A 1080 -42.14 -11.84 -2.21
CA GLN A 1080 -43.46 -11.20 -2.31
C GLN A 1080 -44.03 -10.75 -0.96
N LYS A 1081 -43.81 -11.51 0.13
CA LYS A 1081 -44.21 -11.13 1.50
C LYS A 1081 -43.67 -9.75 1.90
N HIS A 1082 -42.40 -9.50 1.60
CA HIS A 1082 -41.70 -8.26 1.96
C HIS A 1082 -42.08 -7.11 1.03
N LEU A 1083 -42.29 -7.39 -0.25
CA LEU A 1083 -42.75 -6.39 -1.23
C LEU A 1083 -44.18 -5.93 -0.98
N ILE A 1084 -45.06 -6.77 -0.41
CA ILE A 1084 -46.40 -6.33 -0.01
C ILE A 1084 -46.31 -5.30 1.13
N ALA A 1085 -45.41 -5.53 2.09
CA ALA A 1085 -45.25 -4.64 3.23
C ALA A 1085 -44.50 -3.34 2.88
N ASN A 1086 -43.52 -3.42 1.99
CA ASN A 1086 -42.73 -2.29 1.50
C ASN A 1086 -42.68 -2.31 -0.04
N PRO A 1087 -43.74 -1.90 -0.73
CA PRO A 1087 -43.82 -1.98 -2.19
C PRO A 1087 -42.78 -1.11 -2.88
N ASP A 1088 -42.31 -0.03 -2.25
CA ASP A 1088 -41.44 0.96 -2.89
C ASP A 1088 -39.95 0.61 -2.86
N ILE A 1089 -39.57 -0.49 -2.23
CA ILE A 1089 -38.18 -0.70 -1.83
C ILE A 1089 -37.20 -0.89 -3.00
N PHE A 1090 -37.57 -1.69 -4.01
CA PHE A 1090 -36.71 -1.91 -5.19
C PHE A 1090 -36.63 -0.67 -6.07
N VAL A 1091 -37.72 0.06 -6.23
CA VAL A 1091 -37.74 1.32 -6.99
C VAL A 1091 -36.95 2.40 -6.26
N HIS A 1092 -36.95 2.41 -4.92
CA HIS A 1092 -36.10 3.28 -4.14
C HIS A 1092 -34.60 3.01 -4.41
N PHE A 1093 -34.16 1.75 -4.45
CA PHE A 1093 -32.79 1.42 -4.86
C PHE A 1093 -32.49 1.90 -6.28
N ILE A 1094 -33.37 1.63 -7.25
CA ILE A 1094 -33.17 2.12 -8.63
C ILE A 1094 -32.97 3.65 -8.63
N ARG A 1095 -33.82 4.39 -7.92
CA ARG A 1095 -33.72 5.86 -7.80
C ARG A 1095 -32.40 6.30 -7.19
N VAL A 1096 -31.98 5.69 -6.08
CA VAL A 1096 -30.73 6.06 -5.39
C VAL A 1096 -29.51 5.73 -6.24
N ILE A 1097 -29.49 4.57 -6.90
CA ILE A 1097 -28.36 4.17 -7.74
C ILE A 1097 -28.25 5.07 -8.98
N PHE A 1098 -29.35 5.39 -9.66
CA PHE A 1098 -29.30 6.36 -10.76
C PHE A 1098 -28.97 7.76 -10.26
N HIS A 1099 -29.46 8.18 -9.10
CA HIS A 1099 -29.08 9.48 -8.52
C HIS A 1099 -27.57 9.55 -8.22
N MET A 1100 -27.00 8.51 -7.60
CA MET A 1100 -25.56 8.39 -7.36
C MET A 1100 -24.79 8.40 -8.69
N ALA A 1101 -25.22 7.56 -9.63
CA ALA A 1101 -24.59 7.43 -10.95
C ALA A 1101 -24.67 8.73 -11.78
N MET A 1102 -25.67 9.58 -11.56
CA MET A 1102 -25.90 10.80 -12.35
C MET A 1102 -25.41 12.09 -11.67
N PHE A 1103 -25.49 12.19 -10.34
CA PHE A 1103 -25.32 13.45 -9.62
C PHE A 1103 -24.19 13.46 -8.57
N GLU A 1104 -23.87 12.34 -7.93
CA GLU A 1104 -22.93 12.29 -6.79
C GLU A 1104 -21.48 12.00 -7.23
N ASP A 1105 -20.45 12.47 -6.52
CA ASP A 1105 -19.08 12.05 -6.81
C ASP A 1105 -18.82 10.64 -6.24
N PHE A 1106 -18.32 9.72 -7.07
CA PHE A 1106 -18.09 8.33 -6.67
C PHE A 1106 -16.90 7.71 -7.42
N ASN A 1107 -16.31 6.64 -6.87
CA ASN A 1107 -15.20 5.91 -7.51
C ASN A 1107 -15.72 5.05 -8.68
N PRO A 1108 -15.31 5.27 -9.93
CA PRO A 1108 -15.81 4.52 -11.10
C PRO A 1108 -15.58 3.01 -11.05
N LEU A 1109 -14.66 2.52 -10.22
CA LEU A 1109 -14.44 1.09 -10.02
C LEU A 1109 -15.70 0.37 -9.54
N ILE A 1110 -16.71 1.08 -9.01
CA ILE A 1110 -17.99 0.49 -8.56
C ILE A 1110 -19.04 0.38 -9.68
N LEU A 1111 -18.82 0.94 -10.88
CA LEU A 1111 -19.83 0.94 -11.95
C LEU A 1111 -20.19 -0.46 -12.45
N ASP A 1112 -19.25 -1.40 -12.37
CA ASP A 1112 -19.51 -2.79 -12.69
C ASP A 1112 -20.51 -3.41 -11.71
N ALA A 1113 -20.35 -3.14 -10.41
CA ALA A 1113 -21.23 -3.59 -9.35
C ALA A 1113 -22.60 -2.90 -9.44
N CYS A 1114 -22.63 -1.60 -9.75
CA CYS A 1114 -23.88 -0.86 -10.03
C CYS A 1114 -24.68 -1.53 -11.15
N ALA A 1115 -24.02 -1.91 -12.26
CA ALA A 1115 -24.69 -2.59 -13.38
C ALA A 1115 -25.28 -3.94 -12.96
N SER A 1116 -24.54 -4.71 -12.16
CA SER A 1116 -24.99 -6.01 -11.63
C SER A 1116 -26.21 -5.89 -10.72
N ALA A 1117 -26.34 -4.78 -9.97
CA ALA A 1117 -27.50 -4.49 -9.12
C ALA A 1117 -28.70 -3.97 -9.92
N LEU A 1118 -28.48 -2.98 -10.81
CA LEU A 1118 -29.56 -2.31 -11.55
C LEU A 1118 -30.29 -3.24 -12.52
N TYR A 1119 -29.55 -4.10 -13.23
CA TYR A 1119 -30.15 -4.95 -14.25
C TYR A 1119 -31.30 -5.83 -13.74
N PRO A 1120 -31.13 -6.67 -12.70
CA PRO A 1120 -32.23 -7.46 -12.17
C PRO A 1120 -33.34 -6.60 -11.53
N LEU A 1121 -33.02 -5.47 -10.90
CA LEU A 1121 -34.03 -4.56 -10.35
C LEU A 1121 -34.97 -4.02 -11.44
N ILE A 1122 -34.41 -3.60 -12.57
CA ILE A 1122 -35.19 -3.09 -13.73
C ILE A 1122 -36.08 -4.18 -14.31
N LEU A 1123 -35.59 -5.42 -14.38
CA LEU A 1123 -36.41 -6.55 -14.86
C LEU A 1123 -37.65 -6.78 -13.99
N ILE A 1124 -37.52 -6.63 -12.66
CA ILE A 1124 -38.62 -6.84 -11.70
C ILE A 1124 -39.65 -5.70 -11.73
N GLU A 1125 -39.18 -4.45 -11.87
CA GLU A 1125 -39.96 -3.22 -11.67
C GLU A 1125 -40.23 -2.44 -12.97
N GLN A 1126 -40.34 -3.12 -14.12
CA GLN A 1126 -40.40 -2.48 -15.45
C GLN A 1126 -41.33 -1.26 -15.54
N ALA A 1127 -42.60 -1.41 -15.15
CA ALA A 1127 -43.57 -0.32 -15.24
C ALA A 1127 -43.18 0.90 -14.38
N ARG A 1128 -42.61 0.65 -13.20
CA ARG A 1128 -42.20 1.70 -12.26
C ARG A 1128 -40.85 2.29 -12.64
N TYR A 1129 -39.96 1.51 -13.26
CA TYR A 1129 -38.75 2.01 -13.89
C TYR A 1129 -39.09 3.01 -14.99
N PHE A 1130 -40.01 2.68 -15.92
CA PHE A 1130 -40.42 3.64 -16.96
C PHE A 1130 -41.09 4.88 -16.37
N SER A 1131 -41.90 4.74 -15.32
CA SER A 1131 -42.48 5.88 -14.60
C SER A 1131 -41.41 6.76 -13.95
N LEU A 1132 -40.37 6.16 -13.36
CA LEU A 1132 -39.23 6.88 -12.78
C LEU A 1132 -38.38 7.57 -13.85
N VAL A 1133 -38.19 6.94 -15.01
CA VAL A 1133 -37.51 7.54 -16.16
C VAL A 1133 -38.28 8.77 -16.65
N GLU A 1134 -39.61 8.70 -16.72
CA GLU A 1134 -40.46 9.84 -17.04
C GLU A 1134 -40.35 10.94 -15.97
N GLU A 1135 -40.40 10.60 -14.68
CA GLU A 1135 -40.21 11.54 -13.56
C GLU A 1135 -38.86 12.27 -13.67
N MET A 1136 -37.75 11.54 -13.74
CA MET A 1136 -36.39 12.09 -13.84
C MET A 1136 -36.17 12.91 -15.12
N SER A 1137 -36.87 12.57 -16.21
CA SER A 1137 -36.82 13.33 -17.46
C SER A 1137 -37.66 14.60 -17.39
N ASN A 1138 -38.80 14.57 -16.71
CA ASN A 1138 -39.65 15.74 -16.51
C ASN A 1138 -39.05 16.76 -15.51
N GLU A 1139 -38.13 16.32 -14.65
CA GLU A 1139 -37.32 17.22 -13.81
C GLU A 1139 -36.36 18.10 -14.64
N GLN A 1140 -36.13 17.78 -15.92
CA GLN A 1140 -35.27 18.57 -16.80
C GLN A 1140 -36.00 19.81 -17.34
N ILE A 1141 -35.34 20.97 -17.23
CA ILE A 1141 -35.90 22.27 -17.68
C ILE A 1141 -35.87 22.39 -19.22
N GLU A 1142 -34.85 21.82 -19.87
CA GLU A 1142 -34.66 21.92 -21.32
C GLU A 1142 -35.25 20.72 -22.08
N PRO A 1143 -36.09 20.95 -23.10
CA PRO A 1143 -36.73 19.86 -23.86
C PRO A 1143 -35.72 19.01 -24.65
N ALA A 1144 -34.59 19.58 -25.05
CA ALA A 1144 -33.52 18.84 -25.72
C ALA A 1144 -32.81 17.86 -24.76
N SER A 1145 -32.54 18.30 -23.53
CA SER A 1145 -31.95 17.47 -22.46
C SER A 1145 -32.93 16.40 -21.99
N GLN A 1146 -34.23 16.74 -21.90
CA GLN A 1146 -35.29 15.76 -21.65
C GLN A 1146 -35.32 14.67 -22.74
N GLN A 1147 -35.31 15.04 -24.03
CA GLN A 1147 -35.30 14.06 -25.13
C GLN A 1147 -34.02 13.21 -25.14
N ARG A 1148 -32.85 13.83 -24.88
CA ARG A 1148 -31.58 13.11 -24.82
C ARG A 1148 -31.52 12.14 -23.65
N LEU A 1149 -32.04 12.53 -22.48
CA LEU A 1149 -32.13 11.68 -21.31
C LEU A 1149 -33.07 10.50 -21.55
N LEU A 1150 -34.24 10.75 -22.14
CA LEU A 1150 -35.18 9.70 -22.55
C LEU A 1150 -34.53 8.73 -23.55
N ALA A 1151 -33.78 9.25 -24.54
CA ALA A 1151 -33.05 8.42 -25.49
C ALA A 1151 -31.95 7.57 -24.83
N ALA A 1152 -31.21 8.14 -23.87
CA ALA A 1152 -30.17 7.44 -23.13
C ALA A 1152 -30.75 6.31 -22.25
N PHE A 1153 -31.84 6.58 -21.52
CA PHE A 1153 -32.59 5.55 -20.80
C PHE A 1153 -33.19 4.49 -21.74
N GLY A 1154 -33.67 4.89 -22.91
CA GLY A 1154 -34.11 3.97 -23.95
C GLY A 1154 -32.98 3.03 -24.39
N ALA A 1155 -31.79 3.58 -24.69
CA ALA A 1155 -30.62 2.80 -25.12
C ALA A 1155 -30.14 1.80 -24.05
N LEU A 1156 -30.34 2.09 -22.75
CA LEU A 1156 -30.03 1.16 -21.66
C LEU A 1156 -30.84 -0.14 -21.75
N THR A 1157 -32.07 -0.12 -22.26
CA THR A 1157 -32.98 -1.27 -22.24
C THR A 1157 -33.42 -1.74 -23.63
N GLN A 1158 -33.05 -1.04 -24.70
CA GLN A 1158 -33.48 -1.30 -26.08
C GLN A 1158 -33.20 -2.73 -26.59
N PHE A 1159 -32.15 -3.38 -26.07
CA PHE A 1159 -31.80 -4.75 -26.44
C PHE A 1159 -32.69 -5.81 -25.78
N LEU A 1160 -33.55 -5.45 -24.84
CA LEU A 1160 -34.51 -6.33 -24.17
C LEU A 1160 -35.84 -6.32 -24.94
N THR A 1161 -36.29 -7.47 -25.43
CA THR A 1161 -37.64 -7.61 -25.99
C THR A 1161 -38.60 -8.28 -25.00
N PRO A 1162 -39.92 -8.02 -25.09
CA PRO A 1162 -40.91 -8.74 -24.28
C PRO A 1162 -40.84 -10.27 -24.48
N ALA A 1163 -40.42 -10.72 -25.66
CA ALA A 1163 -40.21 -12.13 -25.96
C ALA A 1163 -38.98 -12.70 -25.24
N ASP A 1164 -37.89 -11.95 -25.12
CA ASP A 1164 -36.69 -12.37 -24.38
C ASP A 1164 -36.98 -12.53 -22.88
N ILE A 1165 -37.80 -11.63 -22.33
CA ILE A 1165 -38.25 -11.67 -20.94
C ILE A 1165 -39.14 -12.90 -20.73
N ALA A 1166 -40.11 -13.14 -21.62
CA ALA A 1166 -41.02 -14.28 -21.53
C ALA A 1166 -40.32 -15.64 -21.73
N MET A 1167 -39.22 -15.68 -22.51
CA MET A 1167 -38.42 -16.88 -22.75
C MET A 1167 -37.25 -17.08 -21.77
N GLY A 1168 -37.04 -16.16 -20.81
CA GLY A 1168 -35.98 -16.22 -19.81
C GLY A 1168 -34.55 -16.00 -20.33
N THR A 1169 -34.38 -15.63 -21.61
CA THR A 1169 -33.07 -15.40 -22.27
C THR A 1169 -32.33 -14.17 -21.74
N VAL A 1170 -33.07 -13.26 -21.08
CA VAL A 1170 -32.57 -12.06 -20.40
C VAL A 1170 -31.60 -12.35 -19.25
N SER A 1171 -31.62 -13.58 -18.71
CA SER A 1171 -30.71 -13.98 -17.63
C SER A 1171 -29.27 -14.29 -18.09
N THR A 1172 -29.04 -14.39 -19.41
CA THR A 1172 -27.75 -14.81 -19.98
C THR A 1172 -26.61 -13.81 -19.75
N ARG A 1173 -25.38 -14.32 -19.62
CA ARG A 1173 -24.15 -13.50 -19.45
C ARG A 1173 -23.99 -12.45 -20.56
N LYS A 1174 -24.43 -12.76 -21.78
CA LYS A 1174 -24.38 -11.84 -22.92
C LYS A 1174 -25.20 -10.56 -22.66
N PHE A 1175 -26.44 -10.69 -22.20
CA PHE A 1175 -27.33 -9.56 -21.95
C PHE A 1175 -26.89 -8.73 -20.74
N ARG A 1176 -26.39 -9.38 -19.68
CA ARG A 1176 -25.78 -8.69 -18.52
C ARG A 1176 -24.55 -7.86 -18.92
N MET A 1177 -23.66 -8.45 -19.73
CA MET A 1177 -22.47 -7.73 -20.23
C MET A 1177 -22.86 -6.57 -21.14
N GLN A 1178 -23.88 -6.75 -21.99
CA GLN A 1178 -24.41 -5.68 -22.83
C GLN A 1178 -25.00 -4.54 -21.99
N PHE A 1179 -25.79 -4.85 -20.95
CA PHE A 1179 -26.31 -3.84 -20.02
C PHE A 1179 -25.18 -3.07 -19.35
N LYS A 1180 -24.15 -3.79 -18.85
CA LYS A 1180 -22.96 -3.18 -18.26
C LYS A 1180 -22.31 -2.21 -19.24
N THR A 1181 -22.01 -2.64 -20.47
CA THR A 1181 -21.45 -1.74 -21.49
C THR A 1181 -22.34 -0.52 -21.74
N ASN A 1182 -23.66 -0.71 -21.83
CA ASN A 1182 -24.61 0.38 -22.03
C ASN A 1182 -24.66 1.34 -20.82
N LEU A 1183 -24.51 0.84 -19.58
CA LEU A 1183 -24.46 1.69 -18.38
C LEU A 1183 -23.20 2.55 -18.33
N PHE A 1184 -22.06 2.00 -18.74
CA PHE A 1184 -20.82 2.79 -18.86
C PHE A 1184 -20.99 3.93 -19.87
N VAL A 1185 -21.62 3.64 -21.02
CA VAL A 1185 -21.94 4.65 -22.03
C VAL A 1185 -22.95 5.67 -21.48
N PHE A 1186 -24.00 5.20 -20.80
CA PHE A 1186 -25.01 6.05 -20.18
C PHE A 1186 -24.39 7.02 -19.18
N VAL A 1187 -23.57 6.55 -18.24
CA VAL A 1187 -22.95 7.43 -17.23
C VAL A 1187 -21.98 8.41 -17.88
N ALA A 1188 -21.21 7.95 -18.88
CA ALA A 1188 -20.31 8.82 -19.63
C ALA A 1188 -21.06 9.92 -20.39
N ASP A 1189 -22.22 9.63 -20.97
CA ASP A 1189 -23.05 10.57 -21.73
C ASP A 1189 -23.89 11.49 -20.81
N VAL A 1190 -24.65 10.89 -19.89
CA VAL A 1190 -25.69 11.55 -19.08
C VAL A 1190 -25.14 12.50 -18.04
N ARG A 1191 -24.09 12.12 -17.31
CA ARG A 1191 -23.42 13.05 -16.36
C ARG A 1191 -23.02 14.34 -17.04
N GLY A 1192 -22.59 14.22 -18.29
CA GLY A 1192 -22.09 15.32 -19.11
C GLY A 1192 -23.05 16.44 -19.41
N PHE A 1193 -24.37 16.22 -19.29
CA PHE A 1193 -25.37 17.26 -19.50
C PHE A 1193 -26.34 17.42 -18.32
N ILE A 1194 -26.32 16.52 -17.33
CA ILE A 1194 -27.19 16.57 -16.15
C ILE A 1194 -26.53 17.19 -14.91
N GLN A 1195 -25.23 17.00 -14.70
CA GLN A 1195 -24.48 17.74 -13.67
C GLN A 1195 -24.21 19.20 -14.09
N VAL A 1196 -24.61 19.55 -15.32
CA VAL A 1196 -24.58 20.89 -15.88
C VAL A 1196 -25.79 21.67 -15.37
N LYS A 1197 -25.62 22.43 -14.29
CA LYS A 1197 -26.60 23.44 -13.85
C LYS A 1197 -26.04 24.85 -14.03
#